data_AF-A0A9D5AUZ9-F1
#
_entry.id   AF-A0A9D5AUZ9-F1
#
_cell.length_a   1.000
_cell.length_b   1.000
_cell.length_c   1.000
_cell.angle_alpha   90.00
_cell.angle_beta   90.00
_cell.angle_gamma   90.00
#
_symmetry.space_group_name_H-M   'P 1'
#
loop_
_entity.id
_entity.type
_entity.pdbx_description
1 polymer ?
#
loop_
_entity_poly.entity_id
_entity_poly.type
_entity_poly.pdbx_seq_one_letter_code
_entity_poly.pdbx_strand_id
1 'polypeptide(L)'
;MALASTTTLALSILFLLPFLSSATVEEEFHEELLLKPLPDRKVLAHFHFQTEAPVAEDSFARHHHLFPKSISQLVKKFHIKAMELSFTQGRWNYERWGGLDPISSQNAKPPGVELWAVFDVPQHQVDAFWKNLTHSLSGLFCASINFLESSSSYSAPKWASQSALGSLRYGTLPREAVCTENLTPWLKLLPCRDKAGLSALMDRPSIYRSFYHSQRLHLKASMAPADGLDSGIILEQTLTVVQQPNIQKTDLSFSNEFKIQPSWSLSSIFGRKVNGRCVLAKSSNVYLQVERDLVAQLEKLQKKTATYADNDTGIDVLRGDLGFEVSITPDRVHRELEKSSSILYEYSIKEYNDTEQFDLGLTWKYPVVWSCPLAPLYASRFLIGSGNERGSIAISLKSTELTKGFIVANNVEEKCKLQVNVLQIVPWYIKVYYHTLQLLVDGKPQAATDFIERMSVSPSEDKVSTGVMELVLRFPCEIKSAILNIEFDKGFLHIDEYPPDANQGFDIPSAIISFPDFHAGLQFSDDSISKSPMMSKLQEKSPVLSYTEVLLVPLTTPDFSMPYNVITITCTVFALYFGSLLNVLRRRVGEEERLLKANKAPFLQQVINKLSSRFRGGLSESTQPKQPSSSFITPKLIIKIILVAGLAVVWQFYLK
;
A
#
# COMPACT_ATOMS: atom_id res chain seq x y z
N MET A 1 10.70 78.45 48.18
CA MET A 1 9.44 77.68 48.33
C MET A 1 8.98 77.35 46.93
N ALA A 2 9.27 76.13 46.44
CA ALA A 2 8.48 74.92 46.67
C ALA A 2 7.20 74.93 45.79
N LEU A 3 6.86 73.93 44.98
CA LEU A 3 7.43 72.61 44.74
C LEU A 3 6.79 72.03 43.45
N ALA A 4 7.62 71.37 42.65
CA ALA A 4 7.33 70.22 41.76
C ALA A 4 6.06 70.19 40.87
N SER A 5 6.27 70.33 39.56
CA SER A 5 5.42 69.82 38.49
C SER A 5 6.08 68.60 37.83
N THR A 6 5.90 67.39 38.38
CA THR A 6 6.39 66.14 37.78
C THR A 6 5.51 64.94 38.16
N THR A 7 4.25 64.90 37.73
CA THR A 7 3.41 63.69 37.90
C THR A 7 2.33 63.55 36.82
N THR A 8 2.68 63.55 35.53
CA THR A 8 1.74 63.10 34.46
C THR A 8 2.43 62.31 33.34
N LEU A 9 3.56 61.66 33.64
CA LEU A 9 4.33 60.86 32.67
C LEU A 9 4.79 59.53 33.29
N ALA A 10 3.88 58.87 34.03
CA ALA A 10 4.15 57.56 34.64
C ALA A 10 3.03 56.52 34.42
N LEU A 11 2.01 56.82 33.60
CA LEU A 11 0.93 55.86 33.28
C LEU A 11 0.87 55.44 31.80
N SER A 12 1.72 56.02 30.93
CA SER A 12 1.80 55.66 29.50
C SER A 12 2.97 54.72 29.16
N ILE A 13 3.84 54.40 30.13
CA ILE A 13 5.03 53.56 29.93
C ILE A 13 4.81 52.11 30.43
N LEU A 14 3.62 51.78 30.94
CA LEU A 14 3.26 50.40 31.33
C LEU A 14 2.54 49.58 30.23
N PHE A 15 2.44 50.11 29.01
CA PHE A 15 1.88 49.40 27.84
C PHE A 15 2.92 49.05 26.76
N LEU A 16 4.21 49.23 27.07
CA LEU A 16 5.32 48.94 26.16
C LEU A 16 6.36 48.04 26.85
N LEU A 17 5.95 46.83 27.17
CA LEU A 17 6.79 45.66 27.41
C LEU A 17 6.11 44.47 26.71
N PRO A 18 6.90 43.57 26.14
CA PRO A 18 7.05 43.47 24.70
C PRO A 18 5.94 42.59 24.11
N PHE A 19 5.47 42.90 22.89
CA PHE A 19 5.15 41.81 21.98
C PHE A 19 6.48 41.08 21.70
N LEU A 20 6.91 40.25 22.65
CA LEU A 20 7.69 39.08 22.31
C LEU A 20 6.74 38.29 21.42
N SER A 21 6.85 38.51 20.12
CA SER A 21 6.37 37.54 19.15
C SER A 21 7.11 36.27 19.51
N SER A 22 6.47 35.44 20.35
CA SER A 22 6.76 34.02 20.34
C SER A 22 6.72 33.65 18.86
N ALA A 23 7.86 33.26 18.30
CA ALA A 23 7.90 32.68 16.98
C ALA A 23 7.05 31.41 17.08
N THR A 24 5.75 31.54 16.85
CA THR A 24 4.86 30.41 16.71
C THR A 24 5.36 29.69 15.48
N VAL A 25 6.03 28.55 15.68
CA VAL A 25 6.40 27.64 14.60
C VAL A 25 5.11 27.34 13.84
N GLU A 26 4.97 27.89 12.64
CA GLU A 26 3.77 27.75 11.82
C GLU A 26 3.78 26.37 11.13
N GLU A 27 2.60 25.83 10.83
CA GLU A 27 2.53 24.61 10.02
C GLU A 27 2.91 24.96 8.58
N GLU A 28 3.76 24.13 7.96
CA GLU A 28 4.23 24.37 6.60
C GLU A 28 3.79 23.24 5.68
N PHE A 29 3.41 23.58 4.45
CA PHE A 29 3.02 22.63 3.41
C PHE A 29 3.77 22.90 2.12
N HIS A 30 4.38 21.85 1.56
CA HIS A 30 5.14 21.88 0.31
C HIS A 30 4.59 20.84 -0.66
N GLU A 31 4.45 21.24 -1.94
CA GLU A 31 4.07 20.34 -3.03
C GLU A 31 5.15 20.30 -4.11
N GLU A 32 5.61 19.10 -4.46
CA GLU A 32 6.67 18.90 -5.43
C GLU A 32 6.39 17.71 -6.33
N LEU A 33 6.80 17.80 -7.59
CA LEU A 33 6.65 16.72 -8.59
C LEU A 33 7.96 16.50 -9.30
N LEU A 34 8.49 15.28 -9.25
CA LEU A 34 9.63 14.83 -10.03
C LEU A 34 9.16 14.04 -11.25
N LEU A 35 9.61 14.44 -12.44
CA LEU A 35 9.42 13.73 -13.69
C LEU A 35 10.76 13.19 -14.16
N LYS A 36 10.77 11.94 -14.60
CA LYS A 36 11.97 11.25 -15.07
C LYS A 36 11.61 10.36 -16.27
N PRO A 37 12.17 10.60 -17.46
CA PRO A 37 11.99 9.68 -18.58
C PRO A 37 12.71 8.36 -18.28
N LEU A 38 12.09 7.24 -18.66
CA LEU A 38 12.63 5.90 -18.46
C LEU A 38 13.02 5.26 -19.80
N PRO A 39 14.05 4.39 -19.83
CA PRO A 39 14.57 3.82 -21.07
C PRO A 39 13.57 2.93 -21.81
N ASP A 40 12.57 2.39 -21.11
CA ASP A 40 11.52 1.52 -21.66
C ASP A 40 10.31 2.27 -22.22
N ARG A 41 10.53 3.51 -22.68
CA ARG A 41 9.53 4.41 -23.31
C ARG A 41 8.38 4.82 -22.38
N LYS A 42 8.65 4.85 -21.08
CA LYS A 42 7.74 5.28 -20.03
C LYS A 42 8.27 6.54 -19.35
N VAL A 43 7.44 7.14 -18.52
CA VAL A 43 7.78 8.29 -17.69
C VAL A 43 7.44 7.95 -16.25
N LEU A 44 8.41 8.13 -15.36
CA LEU A 44 8.22 8.13 -13.93
C LEU A 44 7.75 9.51 -13.50
N ALA A 45 6.67 9.54 -12.73
CA ALA A 45 6.20 10.72 -12.03
C ALA A 45 6.14 10.41 -10.53
N HIS A 46 6.91 11.14 -9.73
CA HIS A 46 6.95 11.02 -8.29
C HIS A 46 6.46 12.31 -7.66
N PHE A 47 5.25 12.27 -7.10
CA PHE A 47 4.67 13.36 -6.34
C PHE A 47 5.15 13.28 -4.89
N HIS A 48 5.64 14.38 -4.36
CA HIS A 48 6.12 14.50 -2.99
C HIS A 48 5.42 15.68 -2.31
N PHE A 49 4.66 15.38 -1.26
CA PHE A 49 4.00 16.36 -0.42
C PHE A 49 4.52 16.24 1.00
N GLN A 50 4.93 17.35 1.59
CA GLN A 50 5.41 17.39 2.98
C GLN A 50 4.58 18.39 3.76
N THR A 51 4.02 17.93 4.88
CA THR A 51 3.34 18.80 5.86
C THR A 51 4.04 18.69 7.20
N GLU A 52 4.42 19.82 7.76
CA GLU A 52 5.09 19.90 9.07
C GLU A 52 4.17 20.58 10.07
N ALA A 53 4.15 20.06 11.30
CA ALA A 53 3.43 20.67 12.41
C ALA A 53 4.21 20.52 13.72
N PRO A 54 4.23 21.55 14.58
CA PRO A 54 4.89 21.48 15.88
C PRO A 54 4.14 20.54 16.85
N VAL A 55 4.90 19.81 17.68
CA VAL A 55 4.34 19.01 18.78
C VAL A 55 4.18 19.92 19.99
N ALA A 56 3.01 20.55 20.14
CA ALA A 56 2.66 21.22 21.38
C ALA A 56 2.22 20.20 22.45
N GLU A 57 2.87 20.25 23.61
CA GLU A 57 2.56 19.40 24.78
C GLU A 57 1.11 19.62 25.27
N ASP A 58 0.58 20.83 25.10
CA ASP A 58 -0.74 21.18 25.61
C ASP A 58 -1.84 21.16 24.54
N SER A 59 -2.69 20.15 24.71
CA SER A 59 -4.06 19.95 24.20
C SER A 59 -4.25 19.02 22.99
N PHE A 60 -5.03 17.97 23.24
CA PHE A 60 -5.83 17.23 22.24
C PHE A 60 -6.79 18.15 21.44
N ALA A 61 -6.85 19.45 21.77
CA ALA A 61 -7.79 20.45 21.29
C ALA A 61 -7.16 21.53 20.38
N ARG A 62 -5.87 21.46 20.03
CA ARG A 62 -5.34 22.36 19.01
C ARG A 62 -5.99 22.04 17.65
N HIS A 63 -6.59 23.05 17.06
CA HIS A 63 -7.03 23.02 15.67
C HIS A 63 -5.80 23.20 14.78
N HIS A 64 -5.48 22.18 14.00
CA HIS A 64 -4.50 22.29 12.91
C HIS A 64 -5.14 23.02 11.73
N HIS A 65 -4.37 23.88 11.05
CA HIS A 65 -4.87 24.67 9.91
C HIS A 65 -4.49 24.03 8.57
N LEU A 66 -3.33 23.37 8.50
CA LEU A 66 -2.88 22.56 7.36
C LEU A 66 -2.79 21.08 7.73
N PHE A 67 -2.26 20.76 8.91
CA PHE A 67 -1.96 19.37 9.24
C PHE A 67 -3.22 18.53 9.46
N PRO A 68 -3.31 17.30 8.92
CA PRO A 68 -4.50 16.47 9.06
C PRO A 68 -4.77 16.07 10.51
N LYS A 69 -5.89 16.54 11.06
CA LYS A 69 -6.33 16.22 12.42
C LYS A 69 -6.41 14.71 12.68
N SER A 70 -6.87 13.92 11.71
CA SER A 70 -6.94 12.46 11.82
C SER A 70 -5.58 11.83 12.08
N ILE A 71 -4.53 12.28 11.38
CA ILE A 71 -3.17 11.76 11.55
C ILE A 71 -2.59 12.24 12.88
N SER A 72 -2.71 13.52 13.21
CA SER A 72 -2.22 14.07 14.50
C SER A 72 -2.83 13.32 15.69
N GLN A 73 -4.12 13.01 15.63
CA GLN A 73 -4.80 12.21 16.65
C GLN A 73 -4.28 10.77 16.72
N LEU A 74 -3.95 10.12 15.58
CA LEU A 74 -3.35 8.79 15.57
C LEU A 74 -1.97 8.79 16.22
N VAL A 75 -1.10 9.75 15.86
CA VAL A 75 0.26 9.88 16.42
C VAL A 75 0.20 9.99 17.94
N LYS A 76 -0.61 10.91 18.44
CA LYS A 76 -0.75 11.18 19.88
C LYS A 76 -1.41 10.03 20.63
N LYS A 77 -2.50 9.46 20.09
CA LYS A 77 -3.26 8.39 20.74
C LYS A 77 -2.46 7.10 20.86
N PHE A 78 -1.65 6.79 19.86
CA PHE A 78 -0.91 5.54 19.79
C PHE A 78 0.59 5.68 20.06
N HIS A 79 1.06 6.87 20.46
CA HIS A 79 2.46 7.16 20.75
C HIS A 79 3.40 6.70 19.62
N ILE A 80 3.06 7.07 18.39
CA ILE A 80 3.81 6.64 17.21
C ILE A 80 5.05 7.53 17.07
N LYS A 81 6.24 6.93 17.10
CA LYS A 81 7.51 7.61 16.81
C LYS A 81 7.76 7.73 15.32
N ALA A 82 7.53 6.64 14.59
CA ALA A 82 7.61 6.60 13.14
C ALA A 82 6.63 5.55 12.60
N MET A 83 6.05 5.82 11.43
CA MET A 83 5.17 4.87 10.76
C MET A 83 5.22 5.08 9.27
N GLU A 84 5.09 3.99 8.52
CA GLU A 84 4.95 4.04 7.08
C GLU A 84 3.88 3.06 6.64
N LEU A 85 2.97 3.55 5.82
CA LEU A 85 1.92 2.79 5.18
C LEU A 85 2.05 2.98 3.68
N SER A 86 2.07 1.88 2.92
CA SER A 86 2.03 1.94 1.47
C SER A 86 0.94 1.05 0.88
N PHE A 87 0.36 1.52 -0.22
CA PHE A 87 -0.57 0.80 -1.09
C PHE A 87 0.03 0.78 -2.49
N THR A 88 0.38 -0.40 -2.98
CA THR A 88 1.09 -0.51 -4.25
C THR A 88 0.44 -1.50 -5.20
N GLN A 89 0.27 -1.07 -6.44
CA GLN A 89 -0.13 -1.93 -7.55
C GLN A 89 0.98 -2.01 -8.58
N GLY A 90 1.26 -3.22 -9.06
CA GLY A 90 2.35 -3.50 -9.96
C GLY A 90 3.67 -3.76 -9.24
N ARG A 91 4.68 -4.13 -10.00
CA ARG A 91 6.02 -4.46 -9.49
C ARG A 91 7.02 -3.44 -10.02
N TRP A 92 7.88 -2.94 -9.15
CA TRP A 92 9.02 -2.14 -9.56
C TRP A 92 10.00 -2.98 -10.39
N ASN A 93 10.26 -2.55 -11.63
CA ASN A 93 11.21 -3.22 -12.51
C ASN A 93 12.63 -2.66 -12.28
N TYR A 94 13.37 -3.25 -11.34
CA TYR A 94 14.72 -2.81 -10.99
C TYR A 94 15.71 -2.87 -12.16
N GLU A 95 15.50 -3.73 -13.17
CA GLU A 95 16.37 -3.81 -14.36
C GLU A 95 16.16 -2.64 -15.32
N ARG A 96 14.92 -2.15 -15.45
CA ARG A 96 14.57 -1.11 -16.44
C ARG A 96 14.39 0.28 -15.84
N TRP A 97 13.99 0.38 -14.58
CA TRP A 97 13.67 1.66 -13.92
C TRP A 97 14.75 2.08 -12.91
N GLY A 98 15.75 1.22 -12.70
CA GLY A 98 16.86 1.45 -11.79
C GLY A 98 16.63 0.90 -10.39
N GLY A 99 17.73 0.80 -9.66
CA GLY A 99 17.77 0.38 -8.25
C GLY A 99 18.80 1.12 -7.42
N LEU A 100 19.56 2.05 -8.01
CA LEU A 100 20.57 2.86 -7.34
C LEU A 100 20.21 4.34 -7.49
N ASP A 101 19.04 4.69 -6.96
CA ASP A 101 18.56 6.07 -6.86
C ASP A 101 17.64 6.23 -5.64
N PRO A 102 17.49 7.46 -5.10
CA PRO A 102 16.70 7.69 -3.89
C PRO A 102 15.23 7.24 -4.04
N ILE A 103 14.65 7.38 -5.23
CA ILE A 103 13.25 7.02 -5.48
C ILE A 103 13.09 5.51 -5.46
N SER A 104 13.92 4.76 -6.20
CA SER A 104 13.84 3.29 -6.19
C SER A 104 14.17 2.68 -4.83
N SER A 105 15.10 3.26 -4.07
CA SER A 105 15.53 2.70 -2.78
C SER A 105 14.53 2.96 -1.65
N GLN A 106 13.89 4.14 -1.63
CA GLN A 106 12.98 4.50 -0.53
C GLN A 106 11.49 4.40 -0.90
N ASN A 107 11.12 4.72 -2.14
CA ASN A 107 9.73 4.89 -2.55
C ASN A 107 9.18 3.74 -3.42
N ALA A 108 10.04 2.85 -3.94
CA ALA A 108 9.57 1.62 -4.58
C ALA A 108 9.16 0.60 -3.52
N LYS A 109 7.87 0.30 -3.45
CA LYS A 109 7.25 -0.60 -2.48
C LYS A 109 6.74 -1.91 -3.11
N PRO A 110 6.60 -2.99 -2.33
CA PRO A 110 6.08 -4.27 -2.82
C PRO A 110 4.57 -4.17 -3.06
N PRO A 111 3.99 -5.03 -3.92
CA PRO A 111 2.57 -5.01 -4.22
C PRO A 111 1.71 -5.36 -3.00
N GLY A 112 0.51 -4.78 -2.96
CA GLY A 112 -0.42 -4.89 -1.83
C GLY A 112 -0.21 -3.79 -0.80
N VAL A 113 -0.43 -4.12 0.47
CA VAL A 113 -0.19 -3.21 1.60
C VAL A 113 1.07 -3.60 2.36
N GLU A 114 1.92 -2.61 2.66
CA GLU A 114 3.02 -2.72 3.62
C GLU A 114 2.80 -1.68 4.72
N LEU A 115 2.87 -2.13 5.98
CA LEU A 115 2.76 -1.26 7.16
C LEU A 115 3.88 -1.60 8.13
N TRP A 116 4.63 -0.59 8.55
CA TRP A 116 5.48 -0.69 9.73
C TRP A 116 5.29 0.50 10.65
N ALA A 117 5.43 0.27 11.94
CA ALA A 117 5.31 1.31 12.96
C ALA A 117 6.28 1.06 14.11
N VAL A 118 6.93 2.13 14.56
CA VAL A 118 7.77 2.19 15.76
C VAL A 118 7.01 2.97 16.82
N PHE A 119 6.76 2.33 17.95
CA PHE A 119 6.02 2.91 19.05
C PHE A 119 6.96 3.40 20.16
N ASP A 120 6.63 4.53 20.79
CA ASP A 120 7.31 5.06 21.97
C ASP A 120 6.54 4.66 23.24
N VAL A 121 6.42 3.35 23.47
CA VAL A 121 5.70 2.76 24.61
C VAL A 121 6.47 1.56 25.16
N PRO A 122 6.23 1.16 26.42
CA PRO A 122 6.79 -0.08 26.97
C PRO A 122 6.44 -1.30 26.10
N GLN A 123 7.38 -2.23 25.93
CA GLN A 123 7.28 -3.36 25.00
C GLN A 123 5.99 -4.20 25.17
N HIS A 124 5.51 -4.37 26.40
CA HIS A 124 4.30 -5.15 26.70
C HIS A 124 3.00 -4.51 26.17
N GLN A 125 3.02 -3.23 25.81
CA GLN A 125 1.85 -2.52 25.28
C GLN A 125 1.85 -2.45 23.74
N VAL A 126 3.00 -2.70 23.11
CA VAL A 126 3.21 -2.49 21.66
C VAL A 126 2.18 -3.28 20.83
N ASP A 127 1.90 -4.53 21.19
CA ASP A 127 0.95 -5.37 20.44
C ASP A 127 -0.50 -4.83 20.54
N ALA A 128 -0.89 -4.32 21.71
CA ALA A 128 -2.21 -3.71 21.90
C ALA A 128 -2.35 -2.41 21.09
N PHE A 129 -1.29 -1.59 21.06
CA PHE A 129 -1.25 -0.37 20.25
C PHE A 129 -1.25 -0.68 18.75
N TRP A 130 -0.50 -1.68 18.30
CA TRP A 130 -0.50 -2.17 16.92
C TRP A 130 -1.88 -2.64 16.46
N LYS A 131 -2.56 -3.46 17.27
CA LYS A 131 -3.95 -3.87 17.03
C LYS A 131 -4.90 -2.68 16.87
N ASN A 132 -4.84 -1.70 17.77
CA ASN A 132 -5.72 -0.54 17.68
C ASN A 132 -5.38 0.38 16.49
N LEU A 133 -4.09 0.48 16.14
CA LEU A 133 -3.62 1.24 14.98
C LEU A 133 -4.13 0.63 13.67
N THR A 134 -3.95 -0.68 13.47
CA THR A 134 -4.36 -1.39 12.26
C THR A 134 -5.87 -1.26 12.01
N HIS A 135 -6.69 -1.37 13.05
CA HIS A 135 -8.14 -1.10 12.98
C HIS A 135 -8.47 0.34 12.59
N SER A 136 -7.77 1.32 13.18
CA SER A 136 -8.01 2.74 12.89
C SER A 136 -7.62 3.10 11.46
N LEU A 137 -6.50 2.56 10.97
CA LEU A 137 -6.04 2.76 9.59
C LEU A 137 -6.96 2.07 8.58
N SER A 138 -7.47 0.88 8.91
CA SER A 138 -8.45 0.17 8.08
C SER A 138 -9.70 1.04 7.83
N GLY A 139 -10.23 1.68 8.88
CA GLY A 139 -11.35 2.61 8.76
C GLY A 139 -11.01 3.89 7.99
N LEU A 140 -9.79 4.43 8.17
CA LEU A 140 -9.37 5.67 7.51
C LEU A 140 -9.17 5.51 6.00
N PHE A 141 -8.58 4.39 5.56
CA PHE A 141 -8.24 4.12 4.16
C PHE A 141 -9.22 3.18 3.44
N CYS A 142 -10.23 2.67 4.13
CA CYS A 142 -11.19 1.69 3.62
C CYS A 142 -10.50 0.45 3.03
N ALA A 143 -9.55 -0.10 3.78
CA ALA A 143 -8.72 -1.22 3.37
C ALA A 143 -8.68 -2.29 4.47
N SER A 144 -8.31 -3.52 4.12
CA SER A 144 -8.32 -4.67 5.04
C SER A 144 -7.12 -4.75 5.98
N ILE A 145 -6.57 -3.60 6.39
CA ILE A 145 -5.38 -3.49 7.26
C ILE A 145 -5.60 -4.17 8.61
N ASN A 146 -6.85 -4.29 9.06
CA ASN A 146 -7.24 -5.00 10.28
C ASN A 146 -6.82 -6.48 10.29
N PHE A 147 -6.57 -7.12 9.13
CA PHE A 147 -6.01 -8.48 9.09
C PHE A 147 -4.59 -8.58 9.66
N LEU A 148 -3.87 -7.44 9.78
CA LEU A 148 -2.57 -7.37 10.44
C LEU A 148 -2.66 -7.35 11.97
N GLU A 149 -3.85 -7.36 12.57
CA GLU A 149 -4.05 -7.43 14.02
C GLU A 149 -3.45 -8.71 14.64
N SER A 150 -3.62 -9.85 13.96
CA SER A 150 -3.21 -11.15 14.50
C SER A 150 -1.69 -11.25 14.56
N SER A 151 -1.17 -11.84 15.65
CA SER A 151 0.25 -12.18 15.79
C SER A 151 0.77 -13.10 14.68
N SER A 152 -0.13 -13.81 14.01
CA SER A 152 0.17 -14.64 12.85
C SER A 152 0.36 -13.87 11.53
N SER A 153 0.09 -12.55 11.52
CA SER A 153 0.11 -11.68 10.33
C SER A 153 1.17 -10.57 10.39
N TYR A 154 1.78 -10.32 11.56
CA TYR A 154 2.86 -9.34 11.72
C TYR A 154 4.12 -9.99 12.28
N SER A 155 5.25 -9.30 12.09
CA SER A 155 6.55 -9.67 12.61
C SER A 155 7.22 -8.50 13.33
N ALA A 156 8.28 -8.82 14.09
CA ALA A 156 9.15 -7.83 14.74
C ALA A 156 10.61 -8.08 14.30
N PRO A 157 11.02 -7.60 13.11
CA PRO A 157 12.41 -7.67 12.66
C PRO A 157 13.34 -6.99 13.68
N LYS A 158 14.53 -7.54 13.88
CA LYS A 158 15.44 -7.06 14.93
C LYS A 158 16.42 -6.01 14.40
N TRP A 159 16.91 -6.16 13.18
CA TRP A 159 17.99 -5.31 12.66
C TRP A 159 18.01 -5.11 11.14
N ALA A 160 17.39 -5.99 10.33
CA ALA A 160 17.56 -5.95 8.88
C ALA A 160 16.80 -4.81 8.16
N SER A 161 15.73 -4.27 8.75
CA SER A 161 14.85 -3.28 8.09
C SER A 161 14.66 -1.96 8.86
N GLN A 162 15.23 -1.85 10.07
CA GLN A 162 15.32 -0.66 10.96
C GLN A 162 15.56 -1.21 12.38
N SER A 163 16.55 -0.67 13.10
CA SER A 163 16.84 -1.14 14.46
C SER A 163 15.99 -0.37 15.49
N ALA A 164 14.86 -0.95 15.90
CA ALA A 164 14.07 -0.45 17.03
C ALA A 164 13.70 -1.63 17.92
N LEU A 165 14.55 -1.86 18.93
CA LEU A 165 14.55 -3.05 19.77
C LEU A 165 13.18 -3.28 20.44
N GLY A 166 12.40 -4.21 19.91
CA GLY A 166 11.10 -4.64 20.46
C GLY A 166 9.91 -3.70 20.22
N SER A 167 10.14 -2.46 19.80
CA SER A 167 9.08 -1.45 19.55
C SER A 167 8.62 -1.37 18.10
N LEU A 168 9.32 -2.04 17.17
CA LEU A 168 8.91 -2.17 15.77
C LEU A 168 7.87 -3.26 15.58
N ARG A 169 6.85 -2.98 14.78
CA ARG A 169 5.97 -3.97 14.17
C ARG A 169 5.96 -3.76 12.67
N TYR A 170 6.03 -4.86 11.94
CA TYR A 170 6.04 -4.90 10.49
C TYR A 170 5.00 -5.91 10.00
N GLY A 171 4.16 -5.52 9.05
CA GLY A 171 3.12 -6.37 8.48
C GLY A 171 2.91 -6.07 7.00
N THR A 172 2.55 -7.10 6.24
CA THR A 172 2.30 -7.00 4.80
C THR A 172 1.07 -7.80 4.40
N LEU A 173 0.26 -7.26 3.50
CA LEU A 173 -0.88 -7.93 2.87
C LEU A 173 -0.71 -7.90 1.35
N PRO A 174 0.02 -8.86 0.76
CA PRO A 174 0.28 -8.89 -0.68
C PRO A 174 -0.98 -9.01 -1.56
N ARG A 175 -2.07 -9.55 -0.99
CA ARG A 175 -3.36 -9.77 -1.67
C ARG A 175 -4.31 -8.59 -1.60
N GLU A 176 -4.01 -7.60 -0.77
CA GLU A 176 -4.89 -6.44 -0.66
C GLU A 176 -4.89 -5.69 -2.00
N ALA A 177 -6.06 -5.66 -2.64
CA ALA A 177 -6.22 -4.95 -3.89
C ALA A 177 -6.18 -3.44 -3.64
N VAL A 178 -5.38 -2.72 -4.43
CA VAL A 178 -5.36 -1.26 -4.39
C VAL A 178 -6.51 -0.74 -5.26
N CYS A 179 -7.47 -0.11 -4.60
CA CYS A 179 -8.72 0.36 -5.19
C CYS A 179 -8.72 1.89 -5.30
N THR A 180 -9.46 2.43 -6.27
CA THR A 180 -9.60 3.89 -6.48
C THR A 180 -10.11 4.64 -5.24
N GLU A 181 -10.81 3.92 -4.40
CA GLU A 181 -11.37 4.29 -3.12
C GLU A 181 -10.29 4.60 -2.08
N ASN A 182 -9.10 3.96 -2.15
CA ASN A 182 -7.98 4.23 -1.25
C ASN A 182 -7.31 5.59 -1.53
N LEU A 183 -7.31 6.04 -2.79
CA LEU A 183 -6.74 7.33 -3.17
C LEU A 183 -7.56 8.51 -2.61
N THR A 184 -8.88 8.34 -2.45
CA THR A 184 -9.76 9.40 -1.95
C THR A 184 -9.44 9.85 -0.51
N PRO A 185 -9.33 8.97 0.49
CA PRO A 185 -8.89 9.36 1.84
C PRO A 185 -7.44 9.83 1.86
N TRP A 186 -6.56 9.29 1.02
CA TRP A 186 -5.18 9.78 0.89
C TRP A 186 -5.13 11.24 0.42
N LEU A 187 -5.89 11.59 -0.63
CA LEU A 187 -6.01 12.98 -1.11
C LEU A 187 -6.70 13.90 -0.10
N LYS A 188 -7.62 13.38 0.73
CA LYS A 188 -8.27 14.18 1.79
C LYS A 188 -7.30 14.65 2.88
N LEU A 189 -6.13 14.02 3.02
CA LEU A 189 -5.08 14.48 3.92
C LEU A 189 -4.32 15.69 3.36
N LEU A 190 -4.37 15.95 2.05
CA LEU A 190 -3.72 17.14 1.48
C LEU A 190 -4.58 18.39 1.68
N PRO A 191 -4.00 19.55 2.02
CA PRO A 191 -4.74 20.80 2.21
C PRO A 191 -5.60 21.19 0.98
N CYS A 192 -5.06 21.07 -0.23
CA CYS A 192 -5.75 21.38 -1.49
C CYS A 192 -6.46 20.18 -2.16
N ARG A 193 -6.43 18.99 -1.54
CA ARG A 193 -7.06 17.75 -2.05
C ARG A 193 -6.74 17.49 -3.52
N ASP A 194 -7.75 17.30 -4.37
CA ASP A 194 -7.64 17.10 -5.83
C ASP A 194 -8.08 18.33 -6.65
N LYS A 195 -8.10 19.52 -6.03
CA LYS A 195 -8.73 20.71 -6.62
C LYS A 195 -7.76 21.76 -7.13
N ALA A 196 -6.59 21.89 -6.53
CA ALA A 196 -5.61 22.92 -6.89
C ALA A 196 -4.18 22.40 -6.65
N GLY A 197 -3.20 23.05 -7.27
CA GLY A 197 -1.80 22.65 -7.17
C GLY A 197 -1.49 21.35 -7.92
N LEU A 198 -0.42 20.69 -7.51
CA LEU A 198 0.08 19.49 -8.20
C LEU A 198 -0.83 18.28 -8.02
N SER A 199 -1.56 18.24 -6.91
CA SER A 199 -2.51 17.17 -6.63
C SER A 199 -3.73 17.19 -7.57
N ALA A 200 -3.97 18.27 -8.32
CA ALA A 200 -4.99 18.31 -9.37
C ALA A 200 -4.68 17.37 -10.55
N LEU A 201 -3.42 16.99 -10.75
CA LEU A 201 -2.97 16.00 -11.75
C LEU A 201 -3.33 14.56 -11.35
N MET A 202 -3.69 14.32 -10.09
CA MET A 202 -3.91 12.99 -9.53
C MET A 202 -5.31 12.44 -9.87
N ASP A 203 -5.64 12.41 -11.16
CA ASP A 203 -6.90 11.85 -11.64
C ASP A 203 -6.89 10.31 -11.56
N ARG A 204 -8.00 9.74 -11.08
CA ARG A 204 -8.09 8.30 -10.77
C ARG A 204 -7.86 7.43 -12.02
N PRO A 205 -8.55 7.62 -13.15
CA PRO A 205 -8.28 6.85 -14.38
C PRO A 205 -6.82 6.88 -14.82
N SER A 206 -6.16 8.04 -14.74
CA SER A 206 -4.76 8.20 -15.17
C SER A 206 -3.81 7.42 -14.27
N ILE A 207 -3.97 7.52 -12.95
CA ILE A 207 -3.12 6.79 -11.99
C ILE A 207 -3.31 5.28 -12.11
N TYR A 208 -4.55 4.78 -12.15
CA TYR A 208 -4.81 3.34 -12.11
C TYR A 208 -4.61 2.63 -13.46
N ARG A 209 -4.38 3.38 -14.55
CA ARG A 209 -3.92 2.84 -15.83
C ARG A 209 -2.39 2.69 -15.91
N SER A 210 -1.66 3.13 -14.90
CA SER A 210 -0.21 3.04 -14.87
C SER A 210 0.29 1.59 -14.81
N PHE A 211 1.55 1.38 -15.20
CA PHE A 211 2.21 0.07 -15.07
C PHE A 211 2.64 -0.22 -13.63
N TYR A 212 2.84 0.83 -12.86
CA TYR A 212 3.18 0.81 -11.46
C TYR A 212 2.61 2.05 -10.79
N HIS A 213 1.99 1.91 -9.63
CA HIS A 213 1.79 3.02 -8.73
C HIS A 213 1.91 2.60 -7.27
N SER A 214 2.49 3.48 -6.46
CA SER A 214 2.58 3.31 -5.01
C SER A 214 2.18 4.59 -4.31
N GLN A 215 1.13 4.52 -3.50
CA GLN A 215 0.70 5.55 -2.57
C GLN A 215 1.36 5.27 -1.23
N ARG A 216 2.14 6.20 -0.72
CA ARG A 216 2.86 6.06 0.55
C ARG A 216 2.54 7.22 1.48
N LEU A 217 2.41 6.87 2.76
CA LEU A 217 2.24 7.78 3.88
C LEU A 217 3.35 7.47 4.86
N HIS A 218 4.26 8.40 5.08
CA HIS A 218 5.38 8.26 5.99
C HIS A 218 5.33 9.37 7.04
N LEU A 219 5.41 8.96 8.29
CA LEU A 219 5.23 9.81 9.45
C LEU A 219 6.49 9.69 10.31
N LYS A 220 7.05 10.84 10.69
CA LYS A 220 8.09 10.94 11.71
C LYS A 220 7.62 11.91 12.78
N ALA A 221 7.66 11.48 14.03
CA ALA A 221 7.36 12.32 15.18
C ALA A 221 8.58 12.37 16.10
N SER A 222 9.06 13.58 16.37
CA SER A 222 10.07 13.81 17.40
C SER A 222 9.40 14.40 18.63
N MET A 223 9.33 13.60 19.70
CA MET A 223 8.72 14.01 20.97
C MET A 223 9.73 14.57 21.98
N ALA A 224 11.04 14.41 21.73
CA ALA A 224 12.09 14.87 22.64
C ALA A 224 12.94 15.97 21.97
N PRO A 225 13.28 17.06 22.68
CA PRO A 225 14.29 18.01 22.25
C PRO A 225 15.68 17.38 22.48
N ALA A 226 16.05 16.40 21.65
CA ALA A 226 17.43 15.99 21.54
C ALA A 226 18.13 17.00 20.63
N ASP A 227 19.11 17.72 21.18
CA ASP A 227 20.04 18.60 20.46
C ASP A 227 19.43 19.85 19.79
N GLY A 228 18.51 20.55 20.46
CA GLY A 228 18.06 21.88 20.03
C GLY A 228 17.22 21.91 18.75
N LEU A 229 16.73 20.76 18.29
CA LEU A 229 15.78 20.64 17.18
C LEU A 229 14.35 20.66 17.73
N ASP A 230 13.49 21.50 17.15
CA ASP A 230 12.10 21.67 17.58
C ASP A 230 11.33 20.34 17.55
N SER A 231 10.49 20.11 18.56
CA SER A 231 9.58 18.96 18.60
C SER A 231 8.52 19.11 17.51
N GLY A 232 8.43 18.13 16.61
CA GLY A 232 7.65 18.24 15.38
C GLY A 232 7.13 16.91 14.84
N ILE A 233 6.02 16.99 14.13
CA ILE A 233 5.44 15.90 13.34
C ILE A 233 5.63 16.25 11.87
N ILE A 234 6.31 15.38 11.14
CA ILE A 234 6.50 15.49 9.70
C ILE A 234 5.66 14.40 9.03
N LEU A 235 4.75 14.82 8.16
CA LEU A 235 3.93 13.94 7.34
C LEU A 235 4.39 14.05 5.88
N GLU A 236 5.02 12.98 5.39
CA GLU A 236 5.42 12.81 4.01
C GLU A 236 4.36 11.95 3.29
N GLN A 237 3.78 12.51 2.23
CA GLN A 237 2.82 11.85 1.37
C GLN A 237 3.42 11.75 -0.03
N THR A 238 3.70 10.52 -0.49
CA THR A 238 4.26 10.31 -1.83
C THR A 238 3.35 9.46 -2.70
N LEU A 239 3.26 9.82 -3.99
CA LEU A 239 2.66 8.98 -5.03
C LEU A 239 3.69 8.78 -6.13
N THR A 240 4.18 7.57 -6.28
CA THR A 240 5.08 7.19 -7.37
C THR A 240 4.29 6.49 -8.46
N VAL A 241 4.40 6.93 -9.71
CA VAL A 241 3.64 6.38 -10.84
C VAL A 241 4.54 6.18 -12.05
N VAL A 242 4.45 5.04 -12.72
CA VAL A 242 5.11 4.78 -13.99
C VAL A 242 4.08 4.64 -15.09
N GLN A 243 4.02 5.63 -15.99
CA GLN A 243 3.04 5.68 -17.08
C GLN A 243 3.71 5.61 -18.44
N GLN A 244 3.01 5.05 -19.41
CA GLN A 244 3.41 5.11 -20.80
C GLN A 244 2.66 6.26 -21.48
N PRO A 245 3.36 7.24 -22.08
CA PRO A 245 2.71 8.28 -22.85
C PRO A 245 1.88 7.71 -24.00
N ASN A 246 0.75 8.35 -24.30
CA ASN A 246 -0.11 7.92 -25.39
C ASN A 246 0.60 8.18 -26.74
N ILE A 247 1.01 7.11 -27.41
CA ILE A 247 1.65 7.19 -28.73
C ILE A 247 0.53 7.52 -29.72
N GLN A 248 0.36 8.79 -30.07
CA GLN A 248 -0.38 9.11 -31.29
C GLN A 248 0.29 8.37 -32.44
N LYS A 249 -0.50 7.65 -33.24
CA LYS A 249 -0.08 6.85 -34.40
C LYS A 249 0.44 7.76 -35.53
N THR A 250 1.52 8.50 -35.30
CA THR A 250 2.32 9.03 -36.39
C THR A 250 3.34 7.95 -36.74
N ASP A 251 2.88 7.05 -37.63
CA ASP A 251 3.70 6.10 -38.37
C ASP A 251 4.77 6.87 -39.16
N LEU A 252 5.94 7.03 -38.54
CA LEU A 252 7.20 7.07 -39.26
C LEU A 252 7.99 5.86 -38.78
N SER A 253 7.68 4.72 -39.41
CA SER A 253 8.42 3.48 -39.28
C SER A 253 9.82 3.66 -39.88
N PHE A 254 10.72 4.25 -39.10
CA PHE A 254 12.14 3.97 -39.30
C PHE A 254 12.34 2.47 -39.09
N SER A 255 12.87 1.82 -40.13
CA SER A 255 13.17 0.40 -40.20
C SER A 255 13.80 -0.10 -38.89
N ASN A 256 13.04 -0.92 -38.18
CA ASN A 256 13.37 -1.98 -37.20
C ASN A 256 14.57 -1.89 -36.22
N GLU A 257 15.32 -0.80 -36.08
CA GLU A 257 16.44 -0.77 -35.14
C GLU A 257 16.35 0.29 -34.03
N PHE A 258 15.72 1.45 -34.23
CA PHE A 258 15.62 2.47 -33.16
C PHE A 258 14.31 3.24 -33.18
N LYS A 259 13.38 2.90 -32.27
CA LYS A 259 12.13 3.66 -32.07
C LYS A 259 12.42 4.90 -31.24
N ILE A 260 12.00 6.07 -31.73
CA ILE A 260 12.09 7.34 -30.99
C ILE A 260 11.26 7.22 -29.69
N GLN A 261 11.79 7.83 -28.62
CA GLN A 261 11.11 7.95 -27.34
C GLN A 261 9.82 8.77 -27.52
N PRO A 262 8.69 8.37 -26.93
CA PRO A 262 7.44 9.11 -27.12
C PRO A 262 7.55 10.49 -26.46
N SER A 263 7.21 11.53 -27.21
CA SER A 263 7.03 12.88 -26.67
C SER A 263 5.79 12.91 -25.77
N TRP A 264 5.82 13.73 -24.73
CA TRP A 264 4.76 13.78 -23.74
C TRP A 264 4.60 15.17 -23.14
N SER A 265 3.42 15.46 -22.62
CA SER A 265 3.10 16.59 -21.75
C SER A 265 2.36 16.11 -20.51
N LEU A 266 2.33 16.93 -19.44
CA LEU A 266 1.53 16.65 -18.24
C LEU A 266 0.07 16.40 -18.60
N SER A 267 -0.50 17.21 -19.50
CA SER A 267 -1.86 17.01 -20.00
C SER A 267 -2.06 15.70 -20.75
N SER A 268 -1.06 15.22 -21.51
CA SER A 268 -1.15 13.95 -22.23
C SER A 268 -1.08 12.72 -21.32
N ILE A 269 -0.33 12.81 -20.22
CA ILE A 269 -0.11 11.70 -19.27
C ILE A 269 -1.25 11.66 -18.25
N PHE A 270 -1.56 12.79 -17.63
CA PHE A 270 -2.53 12.87 -16.53
C PHE A 270 -3.93 13.29 -16.97
N GLY A 271 -4.11 13.77 -18.21
CA GLY A 271 -5.39 14.23 -18.74
C GLY A 271 -5.78 15.64 -18.30
N ARG A 272 -4.92 16.34 -17.55
CA ARG A 272 -5.16 17.68 -16.99
C ARG A 272 -3.91 18.53 -17.00
N LYS A 273 -4.11 19.85 -17.05
CA LYS A 273 -3.08 20.87 -16.83
C LYS A 273 -3.14 21.38 -15.38
N VAL A 274 -2.10 22.06 -14.92
CA VAL A 274 -2.05 22.63 -13.57
C VAL A 274 -2.51 24.10 -13.63
N ASN A 275 -3.62 24.42 -12.97
CA ASN A 275 -4.23 25.76 -12.98
C ASN A 275 -3.60 26.73 -11.94
N GLY A 276 -2.30 26.60 -11.71
CA GLY A 276 -1.57 27.36 -10.69
C GLY A 276 -1.36 26.59 -9.37
N ARG A 277 -0.66 27.24 -8.44
CA ARG A 277 -0.23 26.64 -7.16
C ARG A 277 -1.39 26.43 -6.17
N CYS A 278 -1.23 25.47 -5.27
CA CYS A 278 -2.07 25.41 -4.07
C CYS A 278 -1.87 26.68 -3.22
N VAL A 279 -2.94 27.41 -2.93
CA VAL A 279 -2.90 28.68 -2.16
C VAL A 279 -2.32 28.47 -0.76
N LEU A 280 -2.53 27.27 -0.20
CA LEU A 280 -2.06 26.86 1.12
C LEU A 280 -0.61 26.34 1.12
N ALA A 281 0.01 26.14 -0.05
CA ALA A 281 1.38 25.65 -0.16
C ALA A 281 2.39 26.82 -0.12
N LYS A 282 3.45 26.62 0.65
CA LYS A 282 4.60 27.52 0.74
C LYS A 282 5.46 27.47 -0.53
N SER A 283 5.63 26.27 -1.10
CA SER A 283 6.29 26.07 -2.40
C SER A 283 5.56 25.03 -3.24
N SER A 284 5.59 25.26 -4.56
CA SER A 284 4.99 24.40 -5.57
C SER A 284 5.93 24.30 -6.76
N ASN A 285 6.71 23.22 -6.82
CA ASN A 285 7.80 23.08 -7.78
C ASN A 285 7.69 21.78 -8.57
N VAL A 286 7.97 21.84 -9.87
CA VAL A 286 8.12 20.67 -10.74
C VAL A 286 9.58 20.53 -11.09
N TYR A 287 10.07 19.30 -11.09
CA TYR A 287 11.44 18.98 -11.41
C TYR A 287 11.49 17.94 -12.53
N LEU A 288 12.33 18.15 -13.52
CA LEU A 288 12.62 17.18 -14.57
C LEU A 288 14.05 16.68 -14.39
N GLN A 289 14.20 15.39 -14.07
CA GLN A 289 15.50 14.76 -13.89
C GLN A 289 15.93 14.02 -15.16
N VAL A 290 17.13 14.32 -15.63
CA VAL A 290 17.81 13.62 -16.72
C VAL A 290 19.00 12.88 -16.12
N GLU A 291 18.97 11.56 -16.19
CA GLU A 291 19.97 10.68 -15.56
C GLU A 291 21.36 10.78 -16.19
N ARG A 292 22.39 10.38 -15.41
CA ARG A 292 23.80 10.40 -15.81
C ARG A 292 24.05 9.74 -17.17
N ASP A 293 23.58 8.50 -17.34
CA ASP A 293 23.75 7.73 -18.58
C ASP A 293 23.05 8.40 -19.77
N LEU A 294 21.85 8.95 -19.56
CA LEU A 294 21.11 9.68 -20.60
C LEU A 294 21.87 10.94 -21.02
N VAL A 295 22.35 11.75 -20.06
CA VAL A 295 23.17 12.94 -20.34
C VAL A 295 24.41 12.54 -21.14
N ALA A 296 25.12 11.49 -20.73
CA ALA A 296 26.31 11.02 -21.42
C ALA A 296 26.04 10.57 -22.88
N GLN A 297 24.89 9.93 -23.14
CA GLN A 297 24.50 9.55 -24.50
C GLN A 297 24.10 10.77 -25.35
N LEU A 298 23.41 11.74 -24.76
CA LEU A 298 23.03 12.98 -25.44
C LEU A 298 24.28 13.81 -25.81
N GLU A 299 25.24 13.97 -24.91
CA GLU A 299 26.51 14.65 -25.19
C GLU A 299 27.33 13.93 -26.28
N LYS A 300 27.30 12.59 -26.32
CA LYS A 300 27.92 11.80 -27.39
C LYS A 300 27.25 12.05 -28.74
N LEU A 301 25.92 12.13 -28.79
CA LEU A 301 25.18 12.45 -30.01
C LEU A 301 25.49 13.86 -30.49
N GLN A 302 25.51 14.84 -29.58
CA GLN A 302 25.85 16.22 -29.91
C GLN A 302 27.26 16.34 -30.52
N LYS A 303 28.25 15.68 -29.92
CA LYS A 303 29.63 15.65 -30.47
C LYS A 303 29.67 15.07 -31.89
N LYS A 304 28.90 14.01 -32.16
CA LYS A 304 28.80 13.43 -33.51
C LYS A 304 28.18 14.40 -34.51
N THR A 305 27.12 15.12 -34.12
CA THR A 305 26.45 16.10 -34.99
C THR A 305 27.34 17.32 -35.23
N ALA A 306 28.07 17.79 -34.20
CA ALA A 306 29.00 18.90 -34.31
C ALA A 306 30.20 18.60 -35.22
N THR A 307 30.72 17.36 -35.24
CA THR A 307 31.77 16.98 -36.21
C THR A 307 31.31 16.95 -37.67
N TYR A 308 30.00 17.04 -37.94
CA TYR A 308 29.44 17.21 -39.29
C TYR A 308 29.14 18.68 -39.64
N ALA A 309 29.10 19.56 -38.64
CA ALA A 309 28.77 20.98 -38.77
C ALA A 309 29.99 21.85 -38.45
N ASP A 310 31.10 21.62 -39.16
CA ASP A 310 32.23 22.54 -39.15
C ASP A 310 31.93 23.66 -40.16
N ASN A 311 31.33 24.77 -39.69
CA ASN A 311 31.40 26.11 -40.30
C ASN A 311 30.47 27.18 -39.67
N ASP A 312 30.18 27.17 -38.36
CA ASP A 312 29.76 28.46 -37.77
C ASP A 312 30.15 28.62 -36.30
N THR A 313 30.93 29.66 -36.05
CA THR A 313 31.42 30.09 -34.74
C THR A 313 30.39 31.02 -34.11
N GLY A 314 29.71 30.56 -33.05
CA GLY A 314 28.83 31.40 -32.25
C GLY A 314 28.72 30.89 -30.83
N ILE A 315 29.32 31.60 -29.90
CA ILE A 315 29.33 31.32 -28.45
C ILE A 315 27.94 31.61 -27.88
N ASP A 316 27.00 30.66 -28.06
CA ASP A 316 25.67 30.63 -27.39
C ASP A 316 25.11 29.19 -27.27
N VAL A 317 25.99 28.17 -27.33
CA VAL A 317 25.66 26.75 -27.59
C VAL A 317 25.22 25.96 -26.34
N LEU A 318 25.12 26.58 -25.16
CA LEU A 318 24.69 25.86 -23.95
C LEU A 318 23.16 25.75 -23.79
N ARG A 319 22.38 26.40 -24.67
CA ARG A 319 20.90 26.39 -24.63
C ARG A 319 20.23 25.61 -25.77
N GLY A 320 20.99 25.19 -26.79
CA GLY A 320 20.46 24.55 -27.99
C GLY A 320 20.94 23.11 -28.15
N ASP A 321 19.99 22.18 -28.16
CA ASP A 321 20.12 20.78 -28.62
C ASP A 321 20.84 19.77 -27.71
N LEU A 322 20.41 19.71 -26.44
CA LEU A 322 20.18 18.37 -25.87
C LEU A 322 19.12 17.70 -26.76
N GLY A 323 19.24 16.40 -27.04
CA GLY A 323 18.39 15.68 -28.02
C GLY A 323 16.87 15.63 -27.74
N PHE A 324 16.36 16.50 -26.87
CA PHE A 324 14.96 16.79 -26.60
C PHE A 324 14.76 18.31 -26.39
N GLU A 325 13.55 18.78 -26.67
CA GLU A 325 13.11 20.16 -26.41
C GLU A 325 11.99 20.16 -25.38
N VAL A 326 12.06 21.10 -24.43
CA VAL A 326 11.09 21.26 -23.35
C VAL A 326 10.17 22.43 -23.69
N SER A 327 8.87 22.29 -23.44
CA SER A 327 7.86 23.29 -23.78
C SER A 327 7.98 24.61 -23.00
N ILE A 328 8.59 24.59 -21.82
CA ILE A 328 8.72 25.71 -20.88
C ILE A 328 10.20 25.87 -20.54
N THR A 329 10.68 27.10 -20.41
CA THR A 329 12.05 27.36 -19.95
C THR A 329 12.19 27.13 -18.45
N PRO A 330 13.21 26.39 -17.99
CA PRO A 330 13.44 26.15 -16.56
C PRO A 330 13.88 27.42 -15.84
N ASP A 331 13.45 27.58 -14.59
CA ASP A 331 13.86 28.70 -13.73
C ASP A 331 15.28 28.50 -13.21
N ARG A 332 15.62 27.26 -12.87
CA ARG A 332 16.94 26.85 -12.37
C ARG A 332 17.34 25.50 -12.93
N VAL A 333 18.63 25.29 -13.10
CA VAL A 333 19.21 24.03 -13.58
C VAL A 333 20.30 23.62 -12.60
N HIS A 334 20.09 22.50 -11.91
CA HIS A 334 21.04 21.93 -10.97
C HIS A 334 21.84 20.83 -11.66
N ARG A 335 23.17 20.91 -11.59
CA ARG A 335 24.07 19.90 -12.14
C ARG A 335 24.79 19.18 -11.00
N GLU A 336 24.82 17.86 -11.09
CA GLU A 336 25.56 17.01 -10.16
C GLU A 336 27.09 17.19 -10.29
N LEU A 337 27.84 17.04 -9.21
CA LEU A 337 29.29 17.35 -9.15
C LEU A 337 30.20 16.37 -9.92
N GLU A 338 29.72 15.18 -10.30
CA GLU A 338 30.55 14.16 -10.98
C GLU A 338 30.70 14.40 -12.50
N LYS A 339 31.76 13.82 -13.11
CA LYS A 339 32.16 14.01 -14.53
C LYS A 339 31.07 13.67 -15.57
N SER A 340 30.07 12.87 -15.21
CA SER A 340 28.84 12.62 -15.99
C SER A 340 27.64 12.91 -15.09
N SER A 341 27.39 14.19 -14.90
CA SER A 341 26.43 14.72 -13.94
C SER A 341 24.99 14.49 -14.40
N SER A 342 24.14 13.94 -13.53
CA SER A 342 22.70 14.08 -13.73
C SER A 342 22.31 15.57 -13.71
N ILE A 343 21.29 15.93 -14.49
CA ILE A 343 20.79 17.31 -14.60
C ILE A 343 19.36 17.33 -14.07
N LEU A 344 19.07 18.29 -13.22
CA LEU A 344 17.75 18.50 -12.63
C LEU A 344 17.26 19.91 -12.98
N TYR A 345 16.22 19.98 -13.81
CA TYR A 345 15.57 21.24 -14.18
C TYR A 345 14.45 21.55 -13.21
N GLU A 346 14.43 22.74 -12.64
CA GLU A 346 13.41 23.21 -11.69
C GLU A 346 12.49 24.24 -12.36
N TYR A 347 11.18 24.06 -12.14
CA TYR A 347 10.11 24.92 -12.62
C TYR A 347 9.20 25.30 -11.45
N SER A 348 9.01 26.59 -11.20
CA SER A 348 8.16 27.11 -10.15
C SER A 348 6.76 27.44 -10.67
N ILE A 349 5.72 26.99 -9.97
CA ILE A 349 4.33 27.18 -10.39
C ILE A 349 3.76 28.53 -9.89
N LYS A 350 4.60 29.42 -9.33
CA LYS A 350 4.15 30.66 -8.67
C LYS A 350 3.45 31.64 -9.58
N GLU A 351 3.87 31.73 -10.84
CA GLU A 351 3.40 32.74 -11.79
C GLU A 351 2.14 32.28 -12.57
N TYR A 352 1.81 30.99 -12.51
CA TYR A 352 0.71 30.39 -13.26
C TYR A 352 -0.63 30.51 -12.51
N ASN A 353 -1.71 30.71 -13.27
CA ASN A 353 -3.06 30.92 -12.76
C ASN A 353 -4.10 30.25 -13.67
N ASP A 354 -5.40 30.55 -13.48
CA ASP A 354 -6.46 29.96 -14.31
C ASP A 354 -6.39 30.38 -15.80
N THR A 355 -5.80 31.54 -16.10
CA THR A 355 -5.65 32.06 -17.48
C THR A 355 -4.42 31.49 -18.19
N GLU A 356 -3.34 31.26 -17.46
CA GLU A 356 -2.10 30.66 -17.96
C GLU A 356 -1.83 29.37 -17.18
N GLN A 357 -2.29 28.25 -17.77
CA GLN A 357 -2.15 26.94 -17.17
C GLN A 357 -0.76 26.35 -17.43
N PHE A 358 -0.15 25.77 -16.40
CA PHE A 358 1.14 25.11 -16.50
C PHE A 358 0.99 23.71 -17.11
N ASP A 359 1.71 23.47 -18.22
CA ASP A 359 1.77 22.18 -18.91
C ASP A 359 3.18 21.91 -19.42
N LEU A 360 3.99 21.26 -18.58
CA LEU A 360 5.33 20.84 -18.94
C LEU A 360 5.29 19.67 -19.91
N GLY A 361 5.97 19.79 -21.04
CA GLY A 361 6.13 18.74 -22.02
C GLY A 361 7.55 18.62 -22.53
N LEU A 362 7.90 17.41 -22.94
CA LEU A 362 9.20 17.03 -23.46
C LEU A 362 9.00 16.38 -24.84
N THR A 363 9.70 16.92 -25.82
CA THR A 363 9.66 16.48 -27.22
C THR A 363 11.02 15.93 -27.64
N TRP A 364 11.07 14.67 -28.05
CA TRP A 364 12.33 14.04 -28.44
C TRP A 364 12.68 14.34 -29.91
N LYS A 365 13.93 14.77 -30.16
CA LYS A 365 14.42 15.06 -31.52
C LYS A 365 15.12 13.85 -32.16
N TYR A 366 15.83 13.07 -31.35
CA TYR A 366 16.62 11.93 -31.80
C TYR A 366 16.27 10.66 -31.00
N PRO A 367 16.40 9.47 -31.61
CA PRO A 367 16.29 8.22 -30.87
C PRO A 367 17.49 8.05 -29.93
N VAL A 368 17.21 7.81 -28.65
CA VAL A 368 18.24 7.61 -27.61
C VAL A 368 17.88 6.39 -26.78
N VAL A 369 18.89 5.58 -26.50
CA VAL A 369 18.82 4.41 -25.63
C VAL A 369 19.86 4.57 -24.54
N TRP A 370 19.45 4.34 -23.30
CA TRP A 370 20.30 4.41 -22.11
C TRP A 370 19.89 3.34 -21.10
N SER A 371 20.68 3.17 -20.07
CA SER A 371 20.42 2.32 -18.90
C SER A 371 20.16 3.18 -17.66
N CYS A 372 19.29 2.71 -16.78
CA CYS A 372 19.18 3.28 -15.43
C CYS A 372 20.26 2.68 -14.52
N PRO A 373 20.73 3.40 -13.49
CA PRO A 373 21.69 2.90 -12.53
C PRO A 373 21.07 1.76 -11.71
N LEU A 374 21.70 0.60 -11.75
CA LEU A 374 21.22 -0.63 -11.11
C LEU A 374 21.79 -0.77 -9.69
N ALA A 375 21.06 -1.47 -8.82
CA ALA A 375 21.63 -1.93 -7.56
C ALA A 375 22.84 -2.85 -7.81
N PRO A 376 23.77 -3.00 -6.82
CA PRO A 376 24.98 -3.81 -7.01
C PRO A 376 24.70 -5.27 -7.40
N LEU A 377 23.67 -5.86 -6.81
CA LEU A 377 23.15 -7.16 -7.22
C LEU A 377 21.65 -7.03 -7.55
N TYR A 378 21.24 -7.61 -8.66
CA TYR A 378 19.84 -7.83 -8.98
C TYR A 378 19.31 -9.01 -8.18
N ALA A 379 18.31 -8.75 -7.32
CA ALA A 379 17.67 -9.77 -6.51
C ALA A 379 16.37 -10.26 -7.17
N SER A 380 16.23 -11.58 -7.25
CA SER A 380 15.01 -12.25 -7.69
C SER A 380 14.70 -13.45 -6.81
N ARG A 381 13.43 -13.79 -6.65
CA ARG A 381 12.94 -14.87 -5.81
C ARG A 381 11.97 -15.75 -6.58
N PHE A 382 12.11 -17.06 -6.44
CA PHE A 382 11.22 -18.05 -7.08
C PHE A 382 11.08 -19.31 -6.22
N LEU A 383 10.04 -20.09 -6.49
CA LEU A 383 9.82 -21.39 -5.86
C LEU A 383 10.50 -22.50 -6.65
N ILE A 384 11.14 -23.42 -5.95
CA ILE A 384 11.72 -24.65 -6.50
C ILE A 384 10.96 -25.85 -5.93
N GLY A 385 10.79 -26.88 -6.74
CA GLY A 385 10.15 -28.14 -6.35
C GLY A 385 8.73 -28.28 -6.88
N SER A 386 8.28 -29.54 -6.95
CA SER A 386 6.95 -29.92 -7.42
C SER A 386 6.26 -30.75 -6.34
N GLY A 387 4.98 -30.49 -6.10
CA GLY A 387 4.17 -31.24 -5.14
C GLY A 387 3.38 -30.34 -4.19
N ASN A 388 2.55 -31.00 -3.39
CA ASN A 388 1.63 -30.34 -2.48
C ASN A 388 2.08 -30.36 -1.01
N GLU A 389 3.16 -31.08 -0.70
CA GLU A 389 3.69 -31.21 0.66
C GLU A 389 4.96 -30.38 0.85
N ARG A 390 5.97 -30.58 0.00
CA ARG A 390 7.28 -29.91 0.11
C ARG A 390 7.52 -28.90 -0.99
N GLY A 391 8.31 -27.87 -0.68
CA GLY A 391 8.81 -26.89 -1.62
C GLY A 391 10.14 -26.31 -1.15
N SER A 392 10.73 -25.45 -1.97
CA SER A 392 11.90 -24.67 -1.60
C SER A 392 11.76 -23.24 -2.09
N ILE A 393 12.23 -22.29 -1.27
CA ILE A 393 12.36 -20.88 -1.64
C ILE A 393 13.79 -20.66 -2.11
N ALA A 394 13.94 -20.11 -3.31
CA ALA A 394 15.23 -19.70 -3.85
C ALA A 394 15.30 -18.18 -3.98
N ILE A 395 16.34 -17.58 -3.41
CA ILE A 395 16.68 -16.17 -3.58
C ILE A 395 17.95 -16.10 -4.43
N SER A 396 17.83 -15.61 -5.66
CA SER A 396 18.94 -15.42 -6.58
C SER A 396 19.39 -13.96 -6.60
N LEU A 397 20.67 -13.75 -6.35
CA LEU A 397 21.38 -12.49 -6.45
C LEU A 397 22.32 -12.57 -7.66
N LYS A 398 22.12 -11.74 -8.67
CA LYS A 398 22.99 -11.66 -9.86
C LYS A 398 23.76 -10.35 -9.86
N SER A 399 25.06 -10.41 -10.11
CA SER A 399 25.91 -9.24 -10.16
C SER A 399 25.59 -8.33 -11.33
N THR A 400 25.56 -7.02 -11.08
CA THR A 400 25.43 -5.99 -12.10
C THR A 400 26.80 -5.39 -12.42
N GLU A 401 26.93 -4.67 -13.54
CA GLU A 401 28.21 -4.09 -13.99
C GLU A 401 28.82 -3.10 -12.98
N LEU A 402 28.03 -2.62 -12.01
CA LEU A 402 28.42 -1.65 -11.00
C LEU A 402 29.42 -2.21 -9.97
N THR A 403 29.42 -3.53 -9.75
CA THR A 403 30.46 -4.19 -8.94
C THR A 403 31.87 -3.95 -9.51
N LYS A 404 32.01 -3.85 -10.83
CA LYS A 404 33.29 -3.54 -11.49
C LYS A 404 33.77 -2.13 -11.18
N GLY A 405 32.86 -1.15 -11.07
CA GLY A 405 33.19 0.23 -10.70
C GLY A 405 33.62 0.38 -9.24
N PHE A 406 32.96 -0.34 -8.33
CA PHE A 406 33.34 -0.39 -6.91
C PHE A 406 34.73 -0.99 -6.68
N ILE A 407 35.10 -2.01 -7.47
CA ILE A 407 36.45 -2.60 -7.47
C ILE A 407 37.52 -1.57 -7.88
N VAL A 408 37.21 -0.69 -8.84
CA VAL A 408 38.15 0.35 -9.31
C VAL A 408 38.31 1.50 -8.30
N ALA A 409 37.26 1.82 -7.53
CA ALA A 409 37.29 2.90 -6.55
C ALA A 409 38.08 2.53 -5.27
N ASN A 410 37.97 1.28 -4.82
CA ASN A 410 38.61 0.80 -3.60
C ASN A 410 39.96 0.13 -3.89
N ASN A 411 40.87 0.80 -4.63
CA ASN A 411 42.28 0.38 -4.84
C ASN A 411 43.06 0.24 -3.50
N VAL A 412 42.69 -0.73 -2.69
CA VAL A 412 43.27 -1.05 -1.40
C VAL A 412 43.43 -2.57 -1.39
N GLU A 413 44.60 -3.03 -0.97
CA GLU A 413 45.03 -4.44 -0.94
C GLU A 413 44.15 -5.36 -0.06
N GLU A 414 43.07 -4.83 0.53
CA GLU A 414 42.01 -5.61 1.17
C GLU A 414 41.05 -6.18 0.14
N LYS A 415 40.82 -7.49 0.19
CA LYS A 415 39.80 -8.17 -0.61
C LYS A 415 38.46 -7.49 -0.40
N CYS A 416 38.03 -6.70 -1.39
CA CYS A 416 36.73 -6.03 -1.42
C CYS A 416 35.60 -7.01 -1.04
N LYS A 417 34.86 -6.69 0.02
CA LYS A 417 33.70 -7.45 0.49
C LYS A 417 32.43 -6.61 0.33
N LEU A 418 31.41 -7.22 -0.25
CA LEU A 418 30.07 -6.68 -0.41
C LEU A 418 29.16 -7.25 0.67
N GLN A 419 28.63 -6.41 1.54
CA GLN A 419 27.61 -6.78 2.51
C GLN A 419 26.22 -6.77 1.86
N VAL A 420 25.47 -7.86 2.07
CA VAL A 420 24.07 -8.00 1.63
C VAL A 420 23.22 -8.45 2.82
N ASN A 421 22.24 -7.64 3.20
CA ASN A 421 21.30 -7.97 4.25
C ASN A 421 20.01 -8.51 3.62
N VAL A 422 19.55 -9.68 4.07
CA VAL A 422 18.32 -10.34 3.60
C VAL A 422 17.33 -10.43 4.75
N LEU A 423 16.13 -9.87 4.57
CA LEU A 423 14.97 -10.09 5.44
C LEU A 423 13.92 -10.90 4.68
N GLN A 424 13.69 -12.14 5.12
CA GLN A 424 12.66 -13.02 4.57
C GLN A 424 11.61 -13.26 5.66
N ILE A 425 10.36 -12.94 5.35
CA ILE A 425 9.20 -13.21 6.21
C ILE A 425 8.35 -14.28 5.52
N VAL A 426 7.94 -15.29 6.28
CA VAL A 426 7.09 -16.38 5.81
C VAL A 426 5.85 -16.49 6.70
N PRO A 427 4.65 -16.67 6.12
CA PRO A 427 3.44 -16.89 6.89
C PRO A 427 3.51 -18.18 7.71
N TRP A 428 2.68 -18.29 8.75
CA TRP A 428 2.66 -19.43 9.67
C TRP A 428 2.40 -20.80 8.99
N TYR A 429 1.68 -20.80 7.87
CA TYR A 429 1.37 -22.01 7.09
C TYR A 429 2.53 -22.49 6.20
N ILE A 430 3.69 -21.84 6.26
CA ILE A 430 4.92 -22.24 5.56
C ILE A 430 5.98 -22.61 6.60
N LYS A 431 6.24 -23.91 6.77
CA LYS A 431 7.18 -24.42 7.77
C LYS A 431 8.57 -24.53 7.17
N VAL A 432 9.39 -23.50 7.41
CA VAL A 432 10.73 -23.42 6.83
C VAL A 432 11.76 -24.21 7.66
N TYR A 433 12.57 -25.01 6.99
CA TYR A 433 13.68 -25.74 7.58
C TYR A 433 14.97 -24.95 7.46
N TYR A 434 15.23 -24.03 8.40
CA TYR A 434 16.42 -23.16 8.33
C TYR A 434 17.77 -23.90 8.31
N HIS A 435 17.82 -25.14 8.78
CA HIS A 435 19.02 -25.99 8.72
C HIS A 435 19.33 -26.52 7.31
N THR A 436 18.39 -26.46 6.35
CA THR A 436 18.58 -26.88 4.95
C THR A 436 19.08 -25.75 4.06
N LEU A 437 19.46 -24.61 4.64
CA LEU A 437 19.98 -23.47 3.89
C LEU A 437 21.24 -23.86 3.10
N GLN A 438 21.11 -23.86 1.77
CA GLN A 438 22.20 -24.13 0.84
C GLN A 438 22.55 -22.86 0.08
N LEU A 439 23.85 -22.56 -0.01
CA LEU A 439 24.37 -21.43 -0.75
C LEU A 439 25.12 -21.93 -1.99
N LEU A 440 24.70 -21.49 -3.16
CA LEU A 440 25.36 -21.73 -4.44
C LEU A 440 26.00 -20.42 -4.90
N VAL A 441 27.34 -20.37 -4.97
CA VAL A 441 28.08 -19.22 -5.48
C VAL A 441 28.69 -19.59 -6.83
N ASP A 442 28.40 -18.80 -7.86
CA ASP A 442 28.87 -19.00 -9.23
C ASP A 442 28.62 -20.44 -9.76
N GLY A 443 27.47 -21.00 -9.39
CA GLY A 443 27.04 -22.34 -9.78
C GLY A 443 27.65 -23.48 -8.98
N LYS A 444 28.50 -23.20 -7.98
CA LYS A 444 29.11 -24.22 -7.11
C LYS A 444 28.52 -24.15 -5.70
N PRO A 445 28.15 -25.28 -5.08
CA PRO A 445 27.73 -25.29 -3.68
C PRO A 445 28.91 -24.88 -2.80
N GLN A 446 28.67 -23.93 -1.90
CA GLN A 446 29.64 -23.43 -0.93
C GLN A 446 29.12 -23.65 0.49
N ALA A 447 30.05 -23.74 1.45
CA ALA A 447 29.68 -23.78 2.85
C ALA A 447 29.06 -22.43 3.24
N ALA A 448 27.82 -22.46 3.72
CA ALA A 448 27.08 -21.25 4.07
C ALA A 448 27.79 -20.43 5.18
N THR A 449 28.52 -21.11 6.07
CA THR A 449 29.33 -20.52 7.14
C THR A 449 30.42 -19.56 6.67
N ASP A 450 30.89 -19.71 5.43
CA ASP A 450 32.00 -18.90 4.92
C ASP A 450 31.53 -17.51 4.48
N PHE A 451 30.24 -17.38 4.17
CA PHE A 451 29.64 -16.15 3.65
C PHE A 451 28.63 -15.52 4.61
N ILE A 452 28.03 -16.31 5.51
CA ILE A 452 27.07 -15.81 6.51
C ILE A 452 27.84 -15.28 7.71
N GLU A 453 27.81 -13.96 7.90
CA GLU A 453 28.38 -13.33 9.09
C GLU A 453 27.46 -13.44 10.29
N ARG A 454 26.15 -13.23 10.07
CA ARG A 454 25.15 -13.22 11.12
C ARG A 454 23.82 -13.75 10.59
N MET A 455 23.19 -14.61 11.38
CA MET A 455 21.87 -15.16 11.10
C MET A 455 21.00 -15.05 12.35
N SER A 456 19.81 -14.49 12.20
CA SER A 456 18.78 -14.45 13.24
C SER A 456 17.50 -15.03 12.67
N VAL A 457 16.97 -16.04 13.35
CA VAL A 457 15.78 -16.76 12.91
C VAL A 457 14.75 -16.78 14.02
N SER A 458 13.51 -16.50 13.65
CA SER A 458 12.30 -16.82 14.41
C SER A 458 11.50 -17.81 13.59
N PRO A 459 11.35 -19.08 13.99
CA PRO A 459 10.53 -20.03 13.25
C PRO A 459 9.06 -19.63 13.30
N SER A 460 8.32 -20.03 12.27
CA SER A 460 6.86 -19.90 12.21
C SER A 460 6.20 -20.90 13.15
N GLU A 461 5.18 -20.46 13.88
CA GLU A 461 4.33 -21.32 14.71
C GLU A 461 2.89 -21.33 14.17
N ASP A 462 2.30 -22.52 14.06
CA ASP A 462 0.98 -22.72 13.46
C ASP A 462 -0.08 -21.83 14.11
N LYS A 463 -0.65 -20.90 13.33
CA LYS A 463 -1.68 -19.92 13.75
C LYS A 463 -1.24 -18.95 14.87
N VAL A 464 0.04 -18.94 15.24
CA VAL A 464 0.55 -18.11 16.34
C VAL A 464 1.44 -16.99 15.82
N SER A 465 2.43 -17.31 14.98
CA SER A 465 3.46 -16.33 14.55
C SER A 465 4.02 -16.59 13.16
N THR A 466 4.41 -15.52 12.47
CA THR A 466 5.14 -15.60 11.20
C THR A 466 6.59 -16.04 11.41
N GLY A 467 7.14 -16.78 10.46
CA GLY A 467 8.57 -17.06 10.42
C GLY A 467 9.35 -15.86 9.89
N VAL A 468 10.49 -15.54 10.51
CA VAL A 468 11.37 -14.43 10.13
C VAL A 468 12.79 -14.94 10.05
N MET A 469 13.48 -14.63 8.95
CA MET A 469 14.91 -14.88 8.77
C MET A 469 15.60 -13.57 8.39
N GLU A 470 16.57 -13.18 9.20
CA GLU A 470 17.46 -12.05 8.96
C GLU A 470 18.88 -12.59 8.76
N LEU A 471 19.50 -12.26 7.62
CA LEU A 471 20.80 -12.79 7.21
C LEU A 471 21.74 -11.67 6.77
N VAL A 472 22.94 -11.61 7.33
CA VAL A 472 24.04 -10.78 6.83
C VAL A 472 24.97 -11.68 6.03
N LEU A 473 25.04 -11.44 4.73
CA LEU A 473 25.94 -12.12 3.82
C LEU A 473 27.11 -11.19 3.48
N ARG A 474 28.31 -11.73 3.43
CA ARG A 474 29.50 -11.05 2.91
C ARG A 474 30.03 -11.80 1.70
N PHE A 475 29.86 -11.22 0.53
CA PHE A 475 30.37 -11.76 -0.73
C PHE A 475 31.66 -11.05 -1.17
N PRO A 476 32.55 -11.70 -1.92
CA PRO A 476 33.59 -10.99 -2.65
C PRO A 476 32.98 -10.13 -3.76
N CYS A 477 33.56 -8.97 -4.05
CA CYS A 477 33.03 -8.06 -5.07
C CYS A 477 33.06 -8.64 -6.50
N GLU A 478 33.85 -9.68 -6.75
CA GLU A 478 33.97 -10.36 -8.07
C GLU A 478 32.86 -11.40 -8.33
N ILE A 479 31.93 -11.58 -7.40
CA ILE A 479 30.85 -12.57 -7.53
C ILE A 479 30.02 -12.31 -8.78
N LYS A 480 29.66 -13.37 -9.52
CA LYS A 480 28.74 -13.27 -10.68
C LYS A 480 27.31 -13.59 -10.28
N SER A 481 27.12 -14.60 -9.44
CA SER A 481 25.80 -14.97 -8.94
C SER A 481 25.88 -15.71 -7.60
N ALA A 482 24.93 -15.43 -6.70
CA ALA A 482 24.65 -16.24 -5.53
C ALA A 482 23.19 -16.72 -5.58
N ILE A 483 22.93 -17.94 -5.15
CA ILE A 483 21.58 -18.47 -4.96
C ILE A 483 21.49 -19.08 -3.56
N LEU A 484 20.54 -18.59 -2.77
CA LEU A 484 20.20 -19.14 -1.46
C LEU A 484 18.95 -19.99 -1.61
N ASN A 485 19.08 -21.29 -1.32
CA ASN A 485 17.97 -22.23 -1.34
C ASN A 485 17.65 -22.67 0.08
N ILE A 486 16.36 -22.70 0.42
CA ILE A 486 15.88 -23.16 1.72
C ILE A 486 14.61 -23.99 1.51
N GLU A 487 14.53 -25.16 2.14
CA GLU A 487 13.38 -26.07 2.00
C GLU A 487 12.28 -25.72 3.01
N PHE A 488 11.03 -25.98 2.65
CA PHE A 488 9.87 -25.78 3.50
C PHE A 488 8.78 -26.80 3.23
N ASP A 489 7.95 -27.03 4.25
CA ASP A 489 6.72 -27.79 4.14
C ASP A 489 5.49 -26.86 4.11
N LYS A 490 4.52 -27.27 3.31
CA LYS A 490 3.21 -26.60 3.16
C LYS A 490 2.28 -27.06 4.28
N GLY A 491 1.70 -26.10 4.99
CA GLY A 491 0.73 -26.37 6.04
C GLY A 491 -0.60 -26.87 5.47
N PHE A 492 -1.27 -27.73 6.23
CA PHE A 492 -2.65 -28.13 5.98
C PHE A 492 -3.58 -27.14 6.67
N LEU A 493 -4.34 -26.39 5.86
CA LEU A 493 -5.30 -25.41 6.33
C LEU A 493 -6.68 -26.06 6.52
N HIS A 494 -7.44 -25.54 7.48
CA HIS A 494 -8.86 -25.82 7.60
C HIS A 494 -9.64 -25.15 6.47
N ILE A 495 -10.83 -25.67 6.15
CA ILE A 495 -11.66 -25.16 5.06
C ILE A 495 -12.01 -23.68 5.21
N ASP A 496 -12.16 -23.24 6.45
CA ASP A 496 -12.50 -21.90 6.92
C ASP A 496 -11.30 -20.93 6.90
N GLU A 497 -10.08 -21.44 6.67
CA GLU A 497 -8.86 -20.64 6.52
C GLU A 497 -8.53 -20.34 5.05
N TYR A 498 -9.23 -21.01 4.11
CA TYR A 498 -9.06 -20.72 2.69
C TYR A 498 -9.73 -19.40 2.31
N PRO A 499 -9.08 -18.59 1.46
CA PRO A 499 -9.76 -17.47 0.84
C PRO A 499 -10.85 -17.96 -0.12
N PRO A 500 -11.79 -17.07 -0.53
CA PRO A 500 -12.90 -17.42 -1.42
C PRO A 500 -12.49 -18.11 -2.74
N ASP A 501 -11.27 -17.85 -3.23
CA ASP A 501 -10.63 -18.59 -4.32
C ASP A 501 -9.41 -19.36 -3.79
N ALA A 502 -9.63 -20.61 -3.40
CA ALA A 502 -8.60 -21.49 -2.89
C ALA A 502 -7.62 -21.97 -3.98
N ASN A 503 -8.04 -21.98 -5.25
CA ASN A 503 -7.24 -22.51 -6.36
C ASN A 503 -6.12 -21.54 -6.79
N GLN A 504 -6.26 -20.25 -6.48
CA GLN A 504 -5.22 -19.27 -6.73
C GLN A 504 -3.92 -19.60 -5.97
N GLY A 505 -4.03 -20.14 -4.75
CA GLY A 505 -2.91 -20.34 -3.84
C GLY A 505 -2.72 -19.17 -2.86
N PHE A 506 -1.61 -19.20 -2.13
CA PHE A 506 -1.31 -18.30 -1.02
C PHE A 506 -0.03 -17.52 -1.29
N ASP A 507 -0.03 -16.23 -0.94
CA ASP A 507 1.08 -15.34 -1.19
C ASP A 507 2.06 -15.27 -0.02
N ILE A 508 3.35 -15.54 -0.30
CA ILE A 508 4.46 -15.21 0.59
C ILE A 508 4.92 -13.79 0.26
N PRO A 509 4.97 -12.86 1.24
CA PRO A 509 5.38 -11.49 1.01
C PRO A 509 6.82 -11.40 0.47
N SER A 510 7.12 -10.32 -0.24
CA SER A 510 8.45 -10.03 -0.79
C SER A 510 9.52 -10.06 0.29
N ALA A 511 10.69 -10.63 -0.03
CA ALA A 511 11.88 -10.45 0.78
C ALA A 511 12.49 -9.07 0.52
N ILE A 512 13.06 -8.47 1.56
CA ILE A 512 13.76 -7.18 1.49
C ILE A 512 15.26 -7.46 1.42
N ILE A 513 15.92 -6.91 0.39
CA ILE A 513 17.37 -6.99 0.21
C ILE A 513 17.95 -5.59 0.35
N SER A 514 18.90 -5.43 1.29
CA SER A 514 19.59 -4.17 1.56
C SER A 514 21.08 -4.29 1.29
N PHE A 515 21.65 -3.24 0.68
CA PHE A 515 23.09 -3.10 0.41
C PHE A 515 23.61 -1.90 1.21
N PRO A 516 24.03 -2.08 2.47
CA PRO A 516 24.42 -0.96 3.35
C PRO A 516 25.68 -0.23 2.88
N ASP A 517 26.59 -0.90 2.16
CA ASP A 517 27.83 -0.33 1.66
C ASP A 517 27.62 0.64 0.47
N PHE A 518 26.41 0.66 -0.09
CA PHE A 518 26.05 1.48 -1.25
C PHE A 518 25.00 2.49 -0.84
N HIS A 519 25.25 3.76 -1.17
CA HIS A 519 24.36 4.85 -0.82
C HIS A 519 23.68 5.42 -2.08
N ALA A 520 22.35 5.42 -2.06
CA ALA A 520 21.53 6.18 -2.98
C ALA A 520 21.46 7.63 -2.48
N GLY A 521 21.95 8.57 -3.30
CA GLY A 521 21.94 10.01 -3.04
C GLY A 521 22.60 10.75 -4.20
N LEU A 522 22.09 11.95 -4.52
CA LEU A 522 22.63 12.84 -5.54
C LEU A 522 23.38 13.99 -4.87
N GLN A 523 24.49 14.45 -5.45
CA GLN A 523 25.26 15.56 -4.90
C GLN A 523 25.31 16.72 -5.90
N PHE A 524 24.66 17.83 -5.58
CA PHE A 524 24.56 19.01 -6.43
C PHE A 524 25.58 20.08 -6.01
N SER A 525 26.06 20.90 -6.96
CA SER A 525 27.15 21.87 -6.75
C SER A 525 26.79 23.11 -5.92
N ASP A 526 25.51 23.46 -5.79
CA ASP A 526 25.10 24.69 -5.10
C ASP A 526 24.88 24.44 -3.61
N ASP A 527 25.73 24.99 -2.75
CA ASP A 527 25.57 24.93 -1.28
C ASP A 527 24.39 25.79 -0.75
N SER A 528 23.60 26.44 -1.62
CA SER A 528 22.40 27.20 -1.24
C SER A 528 21.14 26.34 -1.03
N ILE A 529 21.32 25.01 -0.99
CA ILE A 529 20.27 24.01 -0.94
C ILE A 529 19.80 23.80 0.51
N SER A 530 18.74 24.49 0.92
CA SER A 530 18.07 24.23 2.21
C SER A 530 16.60 24.61 2.28
N LYS A 531 15.86 24.65 1.17
CA LYS A 531 14.42 25.03 1.22
C LYS A 531 13.42 24.08 0.57
N SER A 532 13.83 23.17 -0.31
CA SER A 532 12.90 22.19 -0.91
C SER A 532 13.02 20.82 -0.25
N PRO A 533 11.92 20.27 0.29
CA PRO A 533 11.91 18.93 0.88
C PRO A 533 12.37 17.81 -0.05
N MET A 534 11.99 17.82 -1.31
CA MET A 534 12.38 16.78 -2.26
C MET A 534 13.86 16.85 -2.60
N MET A 535 14.46 18.03 -2.64
CA MET A 535 15.90 18.16 -2.88
C MET A 535 16.70 17.57 -1.71
N SER A 536 16.29 17.86 -0.46
CA SER A 536 16.94 17.27 0.70
C SER A 536 16.81 15.75 0.70
N LYS A 537 15.67 15.20 0.26
CA LYS A 537 15.49 13.75 0.06
C LYS A 537 16.35 13.16 -1.05
N LEU A 538 16.52 13.87 -2.17
CA LEU A 538 17.39 13.41 -3.26
C LEU A 538 18.87 13.42 -2.84
N GLN A 539 19.27 14.31 -1.92
CA GLN A 539 20.62 14.40 -1.38
C GLN A 539 20.87 13.49 -0.16
N GLU A 540 19.82 13.06 0.53
CA GLU A 540 19.90 12.17 1.69
C GLU A 540 20.58 10.84 1.31
N LYS A 541 21.76 10.59 1.89
CA LYS A 541 22.47 9.33 1.69
C LYS A 541 21.73 8.20 2.40
N SER A 542 21.06 7.37 1.62
CA SER A 542 20.31 6.22 2.13
C SER A 542 20.87 4.92 1.60
N PRO A 543 20.85 3.81 2.37
CA PRO A 543 21.30 2.52 1.87
C PRO A 543 20.40 2.05 0.72
N VAL A 544 20.99 1.38 -0.27
CA VAL A 544 20.21 0.82 -1.38
C VAL A 544 19.35 -0.33 -0.88
N LEU A 545 18.07 -0.31 -1.25
CA LEU A 545 17.08 -1.30 -0.86
C LEU A 545 16.30 -1.78 -2.09
N SER A 546 16.04 -3.09 -2.14
CA SER A 546 15.26 -3.70 -3.20
C SER A 546 14.30 -4.76 -2.66
N TYR A 547 13.11 -4.83 -3.26
CA TYR A 547 12.10 -5.83 -2.95
C TYR A 547 12.12 -6.94 -4.00
N THR A 548 12.08 -8.19 -3.54
CA THR A 548 11.93 -9.36 -4.41
C THR A 548 10.46 -9.65 -4.74
N GLU A 549 10.21 -10.68 -5.54
CA GLU A 549 8.89 -11.16 -5.93
C GLU A 549 8.07 -11.70 -4.74
N VAL A 550 6.78 -11.37 -4.73
CA VAL A 550 5.78 -12.13 -3.98
C VAL A 550 5.69 -13.53 -4.59
N LEU A 551 5.74 -14.57 -3.75
CA LEU A 551 5.66 -15.95 -4.25
C LEU A 551 4.26 -16.49 -4.04
N LEU A 552 3.71 -17.10 -5.08
CA LEU A 552 2.42 -17.78 -5.02
C LEU A 552 2.63 -19.27 -4.76
N VAL A 553 2.25 -19.71 -3.57
CA VAL A 553 2.38 -21.11 -3.13
C VAL A 553 1.02 -21.80 -3.26
N PRO A 554 0.89 -22.84 -4.12
CA PRO A 554 -0.32 -23.65 -4.14
C PRO A 554 -0.33 -24.58 -2.91
N LEU A 555 -1.36 -24.48 -2.09
CA LEU A 555 -1.64 -25.38 -0.96
C LEU A 555 -2.65 -26.46 -1.36
N THR A 556 -2.78 -27.50 -0.55
CA THR A 556 -3.72 -28.61 -0.79
C THR A 556 -5.17 -28.15 -0.63
N THR A 557 -5.81 -27.73 -1.72
CA THR A 557 -7.21 -27.33 -1.71
C THR A 557 -8.12 -28.49 -1.27
N PRO A 558 -8.94 -28.33 -0.22
CA PRO A 558 -9.89 -29.35 0.20
C PRO A 558 -11.01 -29.51 -0.84
N ASP A 559 -11.68 -30.66 -0.83
CA ASP A 559 -12.87 -30.87 -1.65
C ASP A 559 -14.06 -30.06 -1.10
N PHE A 560 -14.33 -28.90 -1.71
CA PHE A 560 -15.44 -28.03 -1.35
C PHE A 560 -16.83 -28.61 -1.73
N SER A 561 -16.89 -29.70 -2.49
CA SER A 561 -18.17 -30.30 -2.91
C SER A 561 -18.90 -31.00 -1.76
N MET A 562 -18.16 -31.59 -0.82
CA MET A 562 -18.73 -32.31 0.34
C MET A 562 -19.58 -31.37 1.23
N PRO A 563 -19.05 -30.22 1.72
CA PRO A 563 -19.87 -29.24 2.44
C PRO A 563 -21.05 -28.72 1.63
N TYR A 564 -20.87 -28.45 0.33
CA TYR A 564 -21.95 -27.97 -0.54
C TYR A 564 -23.10 -28.97 -0.62
N ASN A 565 -22.79 -30.26 -0.75
CA ASN A 565 -23.79 -31.33 -0.75
C ASN A 565 -24.55 -31.39 0.58
N VAL A 566 -23.84 -31.26 1.71
CA VAL A 566 -24.46 -31.24 3.04
C VAL A 566 -25.35 -30.01 3.23
N ILE A 567 -24.91 -28.83 2.81
CA ILE A 567 -25.72 -27.60 2.85
C ILE A 567 -26.98 -27.77 1.99
N THR A 568 -26.85 -28.32 0.79
CA THR A 568 -28.00 -28.54 -0.10
C THR A 568 -29.00 -29.53 0.50
N ILE A 569 -28.53 -30.63 1.09
CA ILE A 569 -29.40 -31.60 1.78
C ILE A 569 -30.07 -30.98 3.01
N THR A 570 -29.33 -30.24 3.84
CA THR A 570 -29.92 -29.61 5.03
C THR A 570 -30.92 -28.51 4.65
N CYS A 571 -30.60 -27.65 3.68
CA CYS A 571 -31.53 -26.63 3.17
C CYS A 571 -32.79 -27.26 2.57
N THR A 572 -32.69 -28.35 1.82
CA THR A 572 -33.87 -29.06 1.28
C THR A 572 -34.72 -29.66 2.39
N VAL A 573 -34.12 -30.28 3.41
CA VAL A 573 -34.84 -30.77 4.60
C VAL A 573 -35.55 -29.62 5.33
N PHE A 574 -34.87 -28.49 5.57
CA PHE A 574 -35.48 -27.31 6.19
C PHE A 574 -36.62 -26.73 5.34
N ALA A 575 -36.44 -26.64 4.02
CA ALA A 575 -37.46 -26.16 3.10
C ALA A 575 -38.72 -27.05 3.14
N LEU A 576 -38.54 -28.37 3.14
CA LEU A 576 -39.66 -29.31 3.28
C LEU A 576 -40.31 -29.22 4.66
N TYR A 577 -39.52 -29.11 5.72
CA TYR A 577 -40.03 -28.96 7.09
C TYR A 577 -40.88 -27.70 7.22
N PHE A 578 -40.31 -26.53 6.92
CA PHE A 578 -41.04 -25.25 7.01
C PHE A 578 -42.18 -25.16 6.00
N GLY A 579 -42.01 -25.68 4.79
CA GLY A 579 -43.07 -25.77 3.80
C GLY A 579 -44.25 -26.61 4.28
N SER A 580 -43.98 -27.78 4.88
CA SER A 580 -45.02 -28.63 5.46
C SER A 580 -45.71 -27.98 6.66
N LEU A 581 -44.94 -27.33 7.54
CA LEU A 581 -45.45 -26.62 8.72
C LEU A 581 -46.37 -25.47 8.30
N LEU A 582 -45.93 -24.62 7.37
CA LEU A 582 -46.74 -23.52 6.84
C LEU A 582 -47.99 -24.02 6.13
N ASN A 583 -47.90 -25.14 5.40
CA ASN A 583 -49.07 -25.74 4.74
C ASN A 583 -50.10 -26.26 5.75
N VAL A 584 -49.66 -26.89 6.84
CA VAL A 584 -50.56 -27.33 7.94
C VAL A 584 -51.21 -26.12 8.62
N LEU A 585 -50.44 -25.08 8.93
CA LEU A 585 -50.96 -23.87 9.56
C LEU A 585 -51.98 -23.15 8.65
N ARG A 586 -51.68 -23.01 7.35
CA ARG A 586 -52.62 -22.43 6.38
C ARG A 586 -53.86 -23.27 6.16
N ARG A 587 -53.75 -24.61 6.13
CA ARG A 587 -54.91 -25.50 6.03
C ARG A 587 -55.84 -25.35 7.22
N ARG A 588 -55.31 -25.21 8.44
CA ARG A 588 -56.10 -24.94 9.64
C ARG A 588 -56.94 -23.67 9.50
N VAL A 589 -56.32 -22.57 9.07
CA VAL A 589 -57.02 -21.28 8.87
C VAL A 589 -58.05 -21.38 7.75
N GLY A 590 -57.72 -22.04 6.64
CA GLY A 590 -58.65 -22.22 5.52
C GLY A 590 -59.82 -23.16 5.84
N GLU A 591 -59.62 -24.18 6.68
CA GLU A 591 -60.69 -25.05 7.18
C GLU A 591 -61.54 -24.37 8.24
N GLU A 592 -60.97 -23.57 9.15
CA GLU A 592 -61.72 -22.73 10.09
C GLU A 592 -62.57 -21.68 9.38
N GLU A 593 -62.06 -21.02 8.34
CA GLU A 593 -62.87 -20.13 7.49
C GLU A 593 -64.00 -20.86 6.77
N ARG A 594 -63.76 -22.09 6.28
CA ARG A 594 -64.79 -22.92 5.65
C ARG A 594 -65.83 -23.38 6.67
N LEU A 595 -65.44 -23.74 7.89
CA LEU A 595 -66.35 -24.12 8.97
C LEU A 595 -67.14 -22.91 9.51
N LEU A 596 -66.54 -21.72 9.57
CA LEU A 596 -67.25 -20.47 9.87
C LEU A 596 -68.27 -20.11 8.79
N LYS A 597 -67.96 -20.33 7.51
CA LYS A 597 -68.92 -20.20 6.40
C LYS A 597 -70.01 -21.28 6.47
N ALA A 598 -69.65 -22.52 6.79
CA ALA A 598 -70.59 -23.63 6.92
C ALA A 598 -71.51 -23.50 8.14
N ASN A 599 -71.05 -22.94 9.27
CA ASN A 599 -71.84 -22.68 10.48
C ASN A 599 -72.78 -21.47 10.35
N LYS A 600 -72.52 -20.55 9.42
CA LYS A 600 -73.49 -19.49 9.05
C LYS A 600 -74.65 -20.02 8.22
N ALA A 601 -74.54 -21.21 7.62
CA ALA A 601 -75.50 -21.74 6.67
C ALA A 601 -76.64 -22.68 7.19
N PRO A 602 -76.67 -23.24 8.43
CA PRO A 602 -77.80 -24.09 8.85
C PRO A 602 -78.66 -23.47 9.95
N PHE A 603 -78.25 -22.37 10.59
CA PHE A 603 -79.00 -21.76 11.70
C PHE A 603 -80.15 -20.86 11.20
N LEU A 604 -79.92 -20.10 10.12
CA LEU A 604 -80.93 -19.23 9.51
C LEU A 604 -82.08 -20.02 8.85
N GLN A 605 -81.80 -21.16 8.22
CA GLN A 605 -82.84 -22.02 7.63
C GLN A 605 -83.64 -22.80 8.69
N GLN A 606 -83.04 -23.19 9.82
CA GLN A 606 -83.76 -23.92 10.87
C GLN A 606 -84.67 -23.03 11.73
N VAL A 607 -84.34 -21.74 11.91
CA VAL A 607 -85.17 -20.80 12.67
C VAL A 607 -86.38 -20.32 11.85
N ILE A 608 -86.21 -20.09 10.54
CA ILE A 608 -87.32 -19.70 9.64
C ILE A 608 -88.34 -20.84 9.45
N ASN A 609 -87.88 -22.10 9.46
CA ASN A 609 -88.76 -23.27 9.37
C ASN A 609 -89.45 -23.64 10.70
N LYS A 610 -88.92 -23.21 11.86
CA LYS A 610 -89.54 -23.42 13.18
C LYS A 610 -90.56 -22.35 13.58
N LEU A 611 -90.44 -21.12 13.06
CA LEU A 611 -91.41 -20.05 13.30
C LEU A 611 -92.61 -20.11 12.34
N SER A 612 -92.42 -20.58 11.11
CA SER A 612 -93.51 -20.77 10.13
C SER A 612 -94.38 -22.00 10.40
N SER A 613 -93.90 -22.99 11.16
CA SER A 613 -94.63 -24.22 11.50
C SER A 613 -95.44 -24.15 12.80
N ARG A 614 -95.35 -23.06 13.58
CA ARG A 614 -96.17 -22.85 14.80
C ARG A 614 -97.42 -21.99 14.59
N PHE A 615 -97.66 -21.46 13.39
CA PHE A 615 -98.88 -20.73 13.01
C PHE A 615 -99.77 -21.47 12.00
N ARG A 616 -99.47 -22.74 11.69
CA ARG A 616 -100.35 -23.63 10.92
C ARG A 616 -100.35 -25.00 11.58
N GLY A 617 -101.38 -25.27 12.38
CA GLY A 617 -101.56 -26.55 13.06
C GLY A 617 -101.79 -27.69 12.07
N GLY A 618 -101.07 -28.79 12.31
CA GLY A 618 -101.26 -30.10 11.67
C GLY A 618 -100.24 -31.08 12.22
N LEU A 619 -100.71 -32.14 12.88
CA LEU A 619 -99.94 -33.21 13.52
C LEU A 619 -98.82 -33.77 12.62
N SER A 620 -97.61 -33.89 13.18
CA SER A 620 -96.64 -34.90 12.75
C SER A 620 -95.83 -35.32 13.97
N GLU A 621 -95.99 -36.56 14.39
CA GLU A 621 -95.12 -37.17 15.37
C GLU A 621 -93.71 -37.31 14.79
N SER A 622 -92.80 -36.81 15.59
CA SER A 622 -91.36 -36.70 15.46
C SER A 622 -90.90 -37.07 16.88
N THR A 623 -89.79 -37.72 17.20
CA THR A 623 -88.46 -37.87 16.61
C THR A 623 -87.70 -38.77 17.60
N GLN A 624 -86.75 -39.59 17.16
CA GLN A 624 -85.42 -39.58 17.80
C GLN A 624 -84.30 -39.88 16.79
N PRO A 625 -83.19 -39.12 16.82
CA PRO A 625 -82.01 -39.31 15.97
C PRO A 625 -80.86 -39.98 16.72
N LYS A 626 -79.82 -40.44 16.02
CA LYS A 626 -78.48 -40.63 16.62
C LYS A 626 -77.41 -39.88 15.81
N GLN A 627 -76.69 -39.02 16.53
CA GLN A 627 -75.55 -38.20 16.12
C GLN A 627 -74.29 -39.07 15.84
N PRO A 628 -73.32 -38.58 15.04
CA PRO A 628 -71.95 -39.04 15.08
C PRO A 628 -71.15 -38.29 16.15
N SER A 629 -70.39 -39.03 16.95
CA SER A 629 -69.45 -38.52 17.95
C SER A 629 -68.15 -38.03 17.30
N SER A 630 -67.66 -36.91 17.81
CA SER A 630 -66.35 -36.33 17.59
C SER A 630 -65.23 -37.17 18.21
N SER A 631 -64.08 -37.28 17.54
CA SER A 631 -62.78 -37.23 18.24
C SER A 631 -61.67 -36.70 17.33
N PHE A 632 -61.07 -35.62 17.84
CA PHE A 632 -59.94 -34.88 17.32
C PHE A 632 -58.64 -35.65 17.62
N ILE A 633 -57.65 -35.52 16.71
CA ILE A 633 -56.23 -35.86 16.88
C ILE A 633 -55.93 -37.36 17.02
N THR A 634 -55.41 -37.95 15.94
CA THR A 634 -54.93 -39.34 15.97
C THR A 634 -53.66 -39.47 16.83
N PRO A 635 -53.61 -40.41 17.81
CA PRO A 635 -52.47 -40.62 18.69
C PRO A 635 -51.17 -41.00 17.96
N LYS A 636 -51.28 -41.50 16.72
CA LYS A 636 -50.13 -41.80 15.84
C LYS A 636 -49.29 -40.56 15.48
N LEU A 637 -49.88 -39.36 15.46
CA LEU A 637 -49.15 -38.13 15.14
C LEU A 637 -48.30 -37.66 16.31
N ILE A 638 -48.83 -37.74 17.53
CA ILE A 638 -48.14 -37.35 18.76
C ILE A 638 -46.95 -38.28 19.01
N ILE A 639 -47.12 -39.59 18.78
CA ILE A 639 -46.03 -40.57 18.92
C ILE A 639 -44.88 -40.28 17.96
N LYS A 640 -45.16 -39.89 16.71
CA LYS A 640 -44.11 -39.54 15.73
C LYS A 640 -43.33 -38.29 16.14
N ILE A 641 -44.01 -37.28 16.70
CA ILE A 641 -43.36 -36.05 17.15
C ILE A 641 -42.44 -36.33 18.35
N ILE A 642 -42.90 -37.13 19.31
CA ILE A 642 -42.09 -37.51 20.48
C ILE A 642 -40.87 -38.35 20.07
N LEU A 643 -41.03 -39.25 19.10
CA LEU A 643 -39.94 -40.11 18.63
C LEU A 643 -38.85 -39.30 17.90
N VAL A 644 -39.24 -38.31 17.09
CA VAL A 644 -38.29 -37.41 16.41
C VAL A 644 -37.59 -36.49 17.42
N ALA A 645 -38.32 -35.96 18.41
CA ALA A 645 -37.72 -35.14 19.47
C ALA A 645 -36.73 -35.96 20.33
N GLY A 646 -37.08 -37.22 20.65
CA GLY A 646 -36.18 -38.12 21.38
C GLY A 646 -34.90 -38.44 20.61
N LEU A 647 -35.00 -38.73 19.31
CA LEU A 647 -33.83 -38.96 18.46
C LEU A 647 -32.92 -37.73 18.36
N ALA A 648 -33.48 -36.53 18.28
CA ALA A 648 -32.71 -35.29 18.25
C ALA A 648 -31.94 -35.03 19.56
N VAL A 649 -32.57 -35.32 20.71
CA VAL A 649 -31.93 -35.18 22.03
C VAL A 649 -30.82 -36.21 22.22
N VAL A 650 -31.05 -37.46 21.81
CA VAL A 650 -30.03 -38.52 21.88
C VAL A 650 -28.85 -38.20 20.95
N TRP A 651 -29.11 -37.69 19.74
CA TRP A 651 -28.06 -37.26 18.81
C TRP A 651 -27.19 -36.14 19.39
N GLN A 652 -27.80 -35.19 20.10
CA GLN A 652 -27.07 -34.07 20.71
C GLN A 652 -26.21 -34.48 21.92
N PHE A 653 -26.60 -35.53 22.64
CA PHE A 653 -25.91 -35.98 23.85
C PHE A 653 -24.84 -37.06 23.62
N TYR A 654 -24.97 -37.88 22.57
CA TYR A 654 -24.09 -39.05 22.37
C TYR A 654 -23.08 -38.93 21.22
N LEU A 655 -23.18 -37.89 20.37
CA LEU A 655 -22.33 -37.74 19.17
C LEU A 655 -21.56 -36.42 19.13
N LYS A 656 -21.24 -35.86 20.31
CA LYS A 656 -20.34 -34.72 20.44
C LYS A 656 -18.97 -35.14 20.95
#